data_AF-A0A9W6M2Y4-F1
#
_entry.id   AF-A0A9W6M2Y4-F1
#
_cell.length_a   1.000
_cell.length_b   1.000
_cell.length_c   1.000
_cell.angle_alpha   90.00
_cell.angle_beta   90.00
_cell.angle_gamma   90.00
#
_symmetry.space_group_name_H-M   'P 1'
#
loop_
_entity.id
_entity.type
_entity.pdbx_description
1 polymer ?
#
loop_
_entity_poly.entity_id
_entity_poly.type
_entity_poly.pdbx_seq_one_letter_code
_entity_poly.pdbx_strand_id
1 'polypeptide(L)'
;MSTATARTRGRIGAASVAALSLVASVVVASPAQPAYAAYPESFNPFAIGGGYTVYAREDAVLGNDETEGAIAVGGTATKPGDGQYTLVHVVAGTADYTLPTVDGDPTRLLVGAFDPESGGITAITSAGTSDPALRGDLKMVERDGPWQAAARADWLRLNLDASQPDLTPLIDATHQQYPDDGEPPTGPVGGGSIYTVDQSSGAVAGYVESAREASYEQAAACLADIADPGLGAGFPVSVAEDVGDRIVLGPLSATRPNVVDYDDIAGAALLQFSSGPEPGVTNPLIIRVPAGTTEVIGARVDPQGAYSPYIMWDLSAVTGEVSVTAAQARIDGSIYAPDADITVTASPLDGQIIGRDVTIGGGEVHSFFFAGAISCTADEGTFRIRKALEGIDPAAVAGLTFAVNYIATTPAGDELRGSFELPADGSWVSAGEDFPVGTVVDFEEIPPASIPGYEWAAPTIAPDPLVVTAGATADVVVTNEATPLTGTFSVSKRIATAAGPVPDEPAGAVEVTWTATRAGSALDSGILEVPFDGTPVSPDEQFPLGTRITLSEDLSSVPAPDGYRWTGATWDPGRIITIAGTGTSAVVLTNTVAPEAEPRSISVVKQTVGAAVDPRYEYSVSYNIDPTAPGADSRRTRAITVGDPVVLTDVETGAEFLQLAEPIPLLDGAPVDVSDWEAPVFRVTTDGVTETYTAGGYEGQVPLSDAVVDIPLPASGDISVEVTNELREGTFAVQKRFEGIVPDDLPPGTLFTAQWTATTPTGEVTAGRVRVPADGSPVSPEDASGDPLLFPYGTVVEFREAPAPLQRGVSWVSTSFTPGTLTIGDGDADVAVETMTNTATFDRGTFQVAKNLAGIAPEQVTTDTFLVGYLALLPTGAVDVGTIVLPADGTPVGPLDDAGAPRTFPVGTRIVLAEAPPDEATLPDDYDWARPTWSPSRSLTIAATQQIPTIVVTNSAVQYAMVSLTKTVDDAADLVADDVAFDIAWWLDDERQPDLTLVAGETVASDRFPVGSIIEAEEPRPADVPGGTWQDPVWTLGGEVLPVQSNGRIVVPVSASGQDTIAIELENILRPDVPETPGEPGDDTGSGDDTGSGDAAGSLPTTGGSLSPMLPAAGILPLLLGAALAARRRRA
;
A
#
# COMPACT_ATOMS: atom_id res chain seq x y z
N MET A 1 8.27 -53.38 -26.93
CA MET A 1 7.18 -54.39 -27.00
C MET A 1 6.04 -53.82 -27.86
N SER A 2 4.91 -54.53 -28.05
CA SER A 2 3.83 -54.18 -28.98
C SER A 2 3.34 -52.72 -28.85
N THR A 3 3.14 -51.92 -29.90
CA THR A 3 2.49 -52.09 -31.23
C THR A 3 0.95 -52.18 -31.21
N ALA A 4 0.27 -51.09 -31.55
CA ALA A 4 -0.90 -51.09 -32.45
C ALA A 4 -1.21 -49.67 -32.96
N THR A 5 -1.27 -49.49 -34.28
CA THR A 5 -1.83 -48.31 -34.95
C THR A 5 -3.04 -48.74 -35.80
N ALA A 6 -4.03 -47.87 -36.01
CA ALA A 6 -4.83 -47.84 -37.25
C ALA A 6 -5.75 -46.60 -37.33
N ARG A 7 -5.85 -46.03 -38.55
CA ARG A 7 -6.93 -45.13 -38.98
C ARG A 7 -8.00 -45.92 -39.71
N THR A 8 -9.23 -45.42 -39.83
CA THR A 8 -10.04 -45.68 -41.04
C THR A 8 -11.04 -44.55 -41.36
N ARG A 9 -11.38 -44.37 -42.65
CA ARG A 9 -12.40 -43.44 -43.19
C ARG A 9 -13.56 -44.26 -43.77
N GLY A 10 -14.82 -43.77 -43.77
CA GLY A 10 -15.96 -44.62 -44.19
C GLY A 10 -17.31 -43.99 -44.61
N ARG A 11 -17.31 -43.00 -45.51
CA ARG A 11 -18.40 -42.55 -46.44
C ARG A 11 -19.88 -43.06 -46.29
N ILE A 12 -20.81 -42.08 -46.27
CA ILE A 12 -22.00 -41.89 -47.15
C ILE A 12 -23.05 -43.04 -47.28
N GLY A 13 -24.32 -42.75 -46.96
CA GLY A 13 -25.49 -43.55 -47.41
C GLY A 13 -26.88 -43.01 -47.03
N ALA A 14 -27.69 -42.67 -48.05
CA ALA A 14 -29.11 -42.28 -48.05
C ALA A 14 -30.10 -43.31 -47.42
N ALA A 15 -31.41 -43.08 -47.19
CA ALA A 15 -32.30 -41.90 -46.99
C ALA A 15 -33.76 -42.42 -46.80
N SER A 16 -34.68 -41.64 -46.21
CA SER A 16 -36.15 -41.76 -46.48
C SER A 16 -37.03 -40.65 -45.87
N VAL A 17 -37.88 -40.10 -46.74
CA VAL A 17 -38.90 -39.04 -46.65
C VAL A 17 -39.99 -39.22 -45.56
N ALA A 18 -40.57 -38.08 -45.12
CA ALA A 18 -41.92 -37.82 -44.55
C ALA A 18 -41.89 -37.19 -43.14
N ALA A 19 -42.69 -36.16 -42.80
CA ALA A 19 -43.65 -35.37 -43.59
C ALA A 19 -43.69 -33.90 -43.13
N LEU A 20 -44.25 -33.00 -43.96
CA LEU A 20 -44.51 -31.61 -43.55
C LEU A 20 -45.66 -31.55 -42.55
N SER A 21 -45.44 -30.84 -41.45
CA SER A 21 -46.48 -30.16 -40.68
C SER A 21 -45.96 -28.79 -40.27
N LEU A 22 -46.47 -27.72 -40.91
CA LEU A 22 -46.17 -26.35 -40.47
C LEU A 22 -46.88 -26.09 -39.14
N VAL A 23 -46.15 -26.22 -38.04
CA VAL A 23 -46.41 -25.41 -36.85
C VAL A 23 -45.66 -24.10 -37.07
N ALA A 24 -46.40 -23.00 -37.19
CA ALA A 24 -45.81 -21.66 -37.24
C ALA A 24 -45.36 -21.26 -35.83
N SER A 25 -44.27 -21.85 -35.35
CA SER A 25 -43.58 -21.40 -34.15
C SER A 25 -43.10 -19.98 -34.39
N VAL A 26 -43.86 -19.01 -33.88
CA VAL A 26 -43.36 -17.65 -33.73
C VAL A 26 -42.21 -17.74 -32.75
N VAL A 27 -40.98 -17.69 -33.28
CA VAL A 27 -39.81 -17.37 -32.47
C VAL A 27 -40.01 -15.93 -32.03
N VAL A 28 -40.65 -15.76 -30.87
CA VAL A 28 -40.46 -14.57 -30.06
C VAL A 28 -38.97 -14.58 -29.75
N ALA A 29 -38.20 -13.80 -30.50
CA ALA A 29 -36.88 -13.44 -30.04
C ALA A 29 -37.09 -12.81 -28.67
N SER A 30 -36.40 -13.33 -27.64
CA SER A 30 -36.27 -12.59 -26.39
C SER A 30 -35.88 -11.16 -26.76
N PRO A 31 -36.53 -10.13 -26.21
CA PRO A 31 -36.05 -8.78 -26.42
C PRO A 31 -34.57 -8.80 -26.04
N ALA A 32 -33.70 -8.35 -26.95
CA ALA A 32 -32.34 -8.04 -26.54
C ALA A 32 -32.48 -7.09 -25.36
N GLN A 33 -31.88 -7.42 -24.21
CA GLN A 33 -31.88 -6.50 -23.07
C GLN A 33 -31.40 -5.15 -23.62
N PRO A 34 -32.06 -4.04 -23.25
CA PRO A 34 -31.57 -2.74 -23.64
C PRO A 34 -30.10 -2.67 -23.20
N ALA A 35 -29.22 -2.19 -24.08
CA ALA A 35 -27.91 -1.78 -23.62
C ALA A 35 -28.18 -0.66 -22.62
N TYR A 36 -28.06 -0.97 -21.33
CA TYR A 36 -28.21 0.00 -20.25
C TYR A 36 -27.28 1.18 -20.55
N ALA A 37 -27.68 2.38 -20.13
CA ALA A 37 -26.78 3.53 -20.21
C ALA A 37 -25.47 3.15 -19.52
N ALA A 38 -24.34 3.40 -20.17
CA ALA A 38 -23.05 3.07 -19.60
C ALA A 38 -22.90 3.84 -18.28
N TYR A 39 -22.71 3.06 -17.22
CA TYR A 39 -22.40 3.53 -15.88
C TYR A 39 -21.12 4.38 -15.90
N PRO A 40 -20.93 5.33 -14.97
CA PRO A 40 -19.58 5.80 -14.66
C PRO A 40 -18.70 4.61 -14.23
N GLU A 41 -17.38 4.71 -14.39
CA GLU A 41 -16.46 3.59 -14.13
C GLU A 41 -16.40 3.21 -12.64
N SER A 42 -16.74 4.16 -11.75
CA SER A 42 -17.09 3.94 -10.35
C SER A 42 -18.27 4.82 -9.94
N PHE A 43 -18.93 4.50 -8.82
CA PHE A 43 -20.13 5.22 -8.34
C PHE A 43 -20.21 5.31 -6.82
N ASN A 44 -21.07 6.20 -6.33
CA ASN A 44 -21.49 6.27 -4.94
C ASN A 44 -22.91 5.66 -4.78
N PRO A 45 -23.10 4.57 -4.01
CA PRO A 45 -24.42 3.96 -3.82
C PRO A 45 -25.43 4.85 -3.10
N PHE A 46 -24.97 5.84 -2.32
CA PHE A 46 -25.83 6.82 -1.65
C PHE A 46 -26.22 8.01 -2.53
N ALA A 47 -25.69 8.14 -3.76
CA ALA A 47 -26.13 9.15 -4.73
C ALA A 47 -27.63 9.01 -5.11
N ILE A 48 -28.19 7.80 -4.99
CA ILE A 48 -29.65 7.57 -5.16
C ILE A 48 -30.48 8.18 -4.03
N GLY A 49 -29.87 8.46 -2.87
CA GLY A 49 -30.47 9.17 -1.75
C GLY A 49 -30.46 10.70 -1.90
N GLY A 50 -30.00 11.25 -3.03
CA GLY A 50 -30.23 12.66 -3.39
C GLY A 50 -29.61 13.74 -2.48
N GLY A 51 -28.72 13.38 -1.55
CA GLY A 51 -28.21 14.29 -0.52
C GLY A 51 -29.06 14.33 0.76
N TYR A 52 -29.99 13.40 0.95
CA TYR A 52 -30.67 13.17 2.23
C TYR A 52 -29.83 12.26 3.14
N THR A 53 -29.92 12.50 4.45
CA THR A 53 -29.27 11.71 5.51
C THR A 53 -29.99 10.38 5.71
N VAL A 54 -31.32 10.42 5.69
CA VAL A 54 -32.19 9.23 5.74
C VAL A 54 -33.13 9.25 4.54
N TYR A 55 -33.19 8.14 3.81
CA TYR A 55 -34.19 7.92 2.76
C TYR A 55 -34.92 6.59 2.99
N ALA A 56 -36.21 6.70 3.35
CA ALA A 56 -37.16 5.61 3.26
C ALA A 56 -37.87 5.66 1.91
N ARG A 57 -37.83 4.57 1.15
CA ARG A 57 -38.50 4.47 -0.16
C ARG A 57 -40.01 4.29 -0.02
N GLU A 58 -40.46 3.64 1.05
CA GLU A 58 -41.86 3.45 1.44
C GLU A 58 -42.09 4.22 2.77
N ASP A 59 -42.46 3.58 3.88
CA ASP A 59 -42.86 4.28 5.12
C ASP A 59 -41.69 4.51 6.11
N ALA A 60 -41.83 5.46 7.04
CA ALA A 60 -40.81 5.73 8.07
C ALA A 60 -41.40 5.95 9.48
N VAL A 61 -40.65 5.51 10.50
CA VAL A 61 -40.95 5.74 11.92
C VAL A 61 -39.80 6.52 12.56
N LEU A 62 -40.07 7.78 12.89
CA LEU A 62 -39.11 8.76 13.43
C LEU A 62 -39.15 8.72 14.97
N GLY A 63 -38.72 7.60 15.56
CA GLY A 63 -38.79 7.30 16.99
C GLY A 63 -37.52 7.61 17.78
N ASN A 64 -36.62 8.39 17.20
CA ASN A 64 -35.42 8.96 17.81
C ASN A 64 -35.66 10.40 18.31
N ASP A 65 -34.65 10.99 18.96
CA ASP A 65 -34.70 12.34 19.52
C ASP A 65 -34.24 13.40 18.49
N GLU A 66 -33.12 13.16 17.79
CA GLU A 66 -32.55 14.11 16.81
C GLU A 66 -32.05 13.44 15.51
N THR A 67 -32.07 14.20 14.41
CA THR A 67 -31.27 13.91 13.21
C THR A 67 -30.66 15.19 12.65
N GLU A 68 -29.34 15.21 12.48
CA GLU A 68 -28.64 16.18 11.64
C GLU A 68 -28.95 15.90 10.18
N GLY A 69 -29.21 16.95 9.39
CA GLY A 69 -29.38 16.84 7.94
C GLY A 69 -30.83 16.78 7.50
N ALA A 70 -31.15 15.88 6.57
CA ALA A 70 -32.43 15.86 5.89
C ALA A 70 -32.99 14.45 5.76
N ILE A 71 -34.31 14.32 5.80
CA ILE A 71 -35.04 13.04 5.65
C ILE A 71 -36.00 13.10 4.46
N ALA A 72 -36.01 12.02 3.69
CA ALA A 72 -37.00 11.73 2.66
C ALA A 72 -37.78 10.45 2.98
N VAL A 73 -39.10 10.49 2.81
CA VAL A 73 -40.01 9.34 3.03
C VAL A 73 -40.97 9.24 1.86
N GLY A 74 -40.86 8.17 1.07
CA GLY A 74 -41.64 8.02 -0.17
C GLY A 74 -43.15 7.83 0.06
N GLY A 75 -43.50 7.12 1.12
CA GLY A 75 -44.84 6.95 1.65
C GLY A 75 -45.10 7.88 2.83
N THR A 76 -45.30 7.30 4.01
CA THR A 76 -45.84 7.95 5.21
C THR A 76 -44.78 8.10 6.28
N ALA A 77 -44.50 9.33 6.71
CA ALA A 77 -43.72 9.58 7.91
C ALA A 77 -44.62 9.48 9.15
N THR A 78 -44.21 8.70 10.13
CA THR A 78 -44.90 8.51 11.41
C THR A 78 -43.96 8.90 12.54
N LYS A 79 -44.39 9.77 13.45
CA LYS A 79 -43.59 10.13 14.63
C LYS A 79 -44.29 9.62 15.90
N PRO A 80 -43.76 8.60 16.60
CA PRO A 80 -44.41 7.96 17.73
C PRO A 80 -44.22 8.72 19.05
N GLY A 81 -45.04 8.40 20.04
CA GLY A 81 -44.90 8.89 21.43
C GLY A 81 -45.16 10.39 21.61
N ASP A 82 -45.14 10.85 22.86
CA ASP A 82 -45.63 12.19 23.22
C ASP A 82 -44.58 13.31 23.23
N GLY A 83 -43.27 13.00 23.12
CA GLY A 83 -42.18 13.98 23.15
C GLY A 83 -41.92 14.70 21.81
N GLN A 84 -40.83 15.46 21.70
CA GLN A 84 -40.36 16.05 20.44
C GLN A 84 -39.37 15.13 19.69
N TYR A 85 -39.36 15.23 18.37
CA TYR A 85 -38.29 14.79 17.49
C TYR A 85 -37.77 15.99 16.68
N THR A 86 -36.46 16.19 16.57
CA THR A 86 -35.85 17.41 16.00
C THR A 86 -34.99 17.15 14.75
N LEU A 87 -35.13 18.01 13.74
CA LEU A 87 -34.30 18.04 12.52
C LEU A 87 -33.40 19.27 12.48
N VAL A 88 -32.10 19.06 12.72
CA VAL A 88 -31.08 20.12 12.87
C VAL A 88 -30.10 20.19 11.69
N HIS A 89 -29.29 21.25 11.59
CA HIS A 89 -28.11 21.24 10.71
C HIS A 89 -26.96 20.44 11.32
N VAL A 90 -26.51 20.83 12.50
CA VAL A 90 -25.32 20.26 13.14
C VAL A 90 -25.33 20.60 14.63
N VAL A 91 -24.99 19.61 15.46
CA VAL A 91 -24.76 19.79 16.90
C VAL A 91 -23.44 19.12 17.30
N ALA A 92 -23.18 17.89 16.84
CA ALA A 92 -22.02 17.11 17.24
C ALA A 92 -21.29 16.34 16.12
N GLY A 93 -21.90 16.24 14.93
CA GLY A 93 -21.36 15.58 13.75
C GLY A 93 -20.55 16.52 12.85
N THR A 94 -21.11 16.86 11.68
CA THR A 94 -20.42 17.67 10.65
C THR A 94 -21.35 18.61 9.90
N ALA A 95 -20.88 19.83 9.62
CA ALA A 95 -21.55 20.85 8.81
C ALA A 95 -21.18 20.78 7.31
N ASP A 96 -20.26 19.89 6.93
CA ASP A 96 -19.66 19.80 5.59
C ASP A 96 -20.59 19.09 4.57
N TYR A 97 -21.85 19.55 4.48
CA TYR A 97 -22.84 19.07 3.51
C TYR A 97 -23.80 20.18 3.08
N THR A 98 -24.34 20.07 1.86
CA THR A 98 -25.38 20.96 1.32
C THR A 98 -26.76 20.32 1.44
N LEU A 99 -27.79 21.09 1.76
CA LEU A 99 -29.17 20.57 1.73
C LEU A 99 -29.63 20.18 0.33
N PRO A 100 -30.45 19.12 0.20
CA PRO A 100 -31.19 18.85 -1.03
C PRO A 100 -32.23 19.96 -1.29
N THR A 101 -32.65 20.11 -2.55
CA THR A 101 -33.66 21.10 -2.94
C THR A 101 -34.85 20.45 -3.62
N VAL A 102 -36.05 20.96 -3.32
CA VAL A 102 -37.33 20.51 -3.87
C VAL A 102 -38.04 21.72 -4.44
N ASP A 103 -38.36 21.66 -5.73
CA ASP A 103 -38.95 22.78 -6.50
C ASP A 103 -38.19 24.13 -6.41
N GLY A 104 -36.90 24.08 -6.04
CA GLY A 104 -36.02 25.25 -5.88
C GLY A 104 -35.74 25.66 -4.45
N ASP A 105 -36.47 25.11 -3.46
CA ASP A 105 -36.34 25.48 -2.05
C ASP A 105 -35.48 24.44 -1.29
N PRO A 106 -34.60 24.84 -0.36
CA PRO A 106 -33.85 23.91 0.50
C PRO A 106 -34.82 23.09 1.37
N THR A 107 -34.57 21.80 1.54
CA THR A 107 -35.55 20.89 2.19
C THR A 107 -34.90 20.06 3.30
N ARG A 108 -35.53 20.05 4.49
CA ARG A 108 -35.16 19.21 5.64
C ARG A 108 -36.00 17.95 5.73
N LEU A 109 -37.30 18.02 5.41
CA LEU A 109 -38.22 16.89 5.49
C LEU A 109 -39.09 16.82 4.24
N LEU A 110 -38.88 15.81 3.40
CA LEU A 110 -39.70 15.53 2.22
C LEU A 110 -40.52 14.25 2.46
N VAL A 111 -41.85 14.34 2.45
CA VAL A 111 -42.73 13.19 2.73
C VAL A 111 -43.82 13.02 1.69
N GLY A 112 -44.19 11.78 1.38
CA GLY A 112 -45.41 11.48 0.62
C GLY A 112 -46.65 11.94 1.39
N ALA A 113 -46.77 11.50 2.64
CA ALA A 113 -47.75 11.95 3.63
C ALA A 113 -47.13 11.92 5.04
N PHE A 114 -47.83 12.50 6.03
CA PHE A 114 -47.45 12.42 7.45
C PHE A 114 -48.63 11.87 8.26
N ASP A 115 -48.40 10.85 9.08
CA ASP A 115 -49.46 10.08 9.73
C ASP A 115 -50.19 10.91 10.82
N PRO A 116 -51.52 11.14 10.71
CA PRO A 116 -52.30 11.76 11.78
C PRO A 116 -52.44 10.92 13.06
N GLU A 117 -52.06 9.64 13.09
CA GLU A 117 -51.93 8.84 14.32
C GLU A 117 -50.55 9.02 15.02
N SER A 118 -49.69 9.91 14.52
CA SER A 118 -48.48 10.39 15.21
C SER A 118 -48.80 11.07 16.55
N GLY A 119 -47.78 11.23 17.41
CA GLY A 119 -47.88 11.92 18.70
C GLY A 119 -46.81 12.99 18.92
N GLY A 120 -47.00 13.85 19.93
CA GLY A 120 -46.01 14.86 20.31
C GLY A 120 -45.71 15.88 19.19
N ILE A 121 -44.42 16.21 19.01
CA ILE A 121 -43.94 17.26 18.10
C ILE A 121 -42.89 16.72 17.12
N THR A 122 -42.90 17.18 15.87
CA THR A 122 -41.78 17.11 14.92
C THR A 122 -41.31 18.53 14.61
N ALA A 123 -40.10 18.89 15.04
CA ALA A 123 -39.57 20.25 14.94
C ALA A 123 -38.45 20.33 13.89
N ILE A 124 -38.69 21.09 12.82
CA ILE A 124 -37.75 21.31 11.72
C ILE A 124 -37.01 22.61 11.99
N THR A 125 -36.07 22.57 12.93
CA THR A 125 -35.35 23.74 13.46
C THR A 125 -34.19 24.19 12.58
N SER A 126 -33.58 23.27 11.82
CA SER A 126 -32.29 23.48 11.14
C SER A 126 -31.19 24.02 12.08
N ALA A 127 -31.24 23.68 13.38
CA ALA A 127 -30.35 24.27 14.39
C ALA A 127 -28.84 24.03 14.14
N GLY A 128 -28.01 24.95 14.60
CA GLY A 128 -26.55 24.97 14.39
C GLY A 128 -26.08 25.86 13.24
N THR A 129 -26.98 26.52 12.49
CA THR A 129 -26.61 27.48 11.42
C THR A 129 -27.51 28.70 11.34
N SER A 130 -26.94 29.82 10.92
CA SER A 130 -27.68 31.04 10.55
C SER A 130 -27.86 31.20 9.04
N ASP A 131 -27.16 30.44 8.19
CA ASP A 131 -27.19 30.56 6.72
C ASP A 131 -28.57 30.20 6.14
N PRO A 132 -29.26 31.12 5.44
CA PRO A 132 -30.52 30.84 4.75
C PRO A 132 -30.49 29.70 3.73
N ALA A 133 -29.34 29.34 3.16
CA ALA A 133 -29.21 28.19 2.26
C ALA A 133 -29.18 26.82 2.98
N LEU A 134 -28.97 26.83 4.30
CA LEU A 134 -28.89 25.65 5.16
C LEU A 134 -30.05 25.58 6.18
N ARG A 135 -30.95 26.56 6.17
CA ARG A 135 -32.32 26.41 6.69
C ARG A 135 -33.15 25.70 5.62
N GLY A 136 -33.95 24.70 5.98
CA GLY A 136 -34.73 23.96 4.99
C GLY A 136 -36.13 23.59 5.44
N ASP A 137 -36.99 23.45 4.44
CA ASP A 137 -38.44 23.34 4.54
C ASP A 137 -38.93 21.93 4.91
N LEU A 138 -40.17 21.89 5.40
CA LEU A 138 -41.10 20.78 5.19
C LEU A 138 -41.63 20.80 3.75
N LYS A 139 -41.68 19.64 3.09
CA LYS A 139 -42.32 19.41 1.80
C LYS A 139 -43.20 18.15 1.85
N MET A 140 -44.47 18.28 1.50
CA MET A 140 -45.49 17.22 1.49
C MET A 140 -46.07 17.03 0.08
N VAL A 141 -46.23 15.77 -0.34
CA VAL A 141 -46.89 15.44 -1.62
C VAL A 141 -48.41 15.40 -1.45
N GLU A 142 -48.91 14.90 -0.32
CA GLU A 142 -50.32 14.99 0.07
C GLU A 142 -50.75 16.44 0.28
N ARG A 143 -51.84 16.84 -0.39
CA ARG A 143 -52.47 18.17 -0.26
C ARG A 143 -53.89 18.17 0.32
N ASP A 144 -54.58 17.03 0.24
CA ASP A 144 -55.98 16.87 0.68
C ASP A 144 -56.07 16.16 2.06
N GLY A 145 -54.97 16.17 2.83
CA GLY A 145 -54.83 15.51 4.14
C GLY A 145 -55.58 16.22 5.28
N PRO A 146 -55.54 15.66 6.51
CA PRO A 146 -56.23 16.23 7.68
C PRO A 146 -55.48 17.41 8.33
N TRP A 147 -54.21 17.62 7.96
CA TRP A 147 -53.32 18.65 8.49
C TRP A 147 -53.78 20.06 8.11
N GLN A 148 -53.75 20.96 9.07
CA GLN A 148 -54.18 22.35 8.94
C GLN A 148 -53.08 23.29 9.41
N ALA A 149 -52.82 24.33 8.62
CA ALA A 149 -51.84 25.36 8.93
C ALA A 149 -52.35 26.36 9.97
N ALA A 150 -51.50 26.69 10.93
CA ALA A 150 -51.66 27.74 11.91
C ALA A 150 -50.34 28.52 12.10
N ALA A 151 -50.43 29.72 12.67
CA ALA A 151 -49.25 30.44 13.14
C ALA A 151 -48.85 29.96 14.54
N ARG A 152 -47.54 29.84 14.79
CA ARG A 152 -46.92 29.78 16.13
C ARG A 152 -45.79 30.80 16.10
N ALA A 153 -45.86 31.82 16.96
CA ALA A 153 -45.11 33.07 16.76
C ALA A 153 -45.29 33.63 15.32
N ASP A 154 -44.20 33.76 14.55
CA ASP A 154 -44.18 34.19 13.15
C ASP A 154 -44.00 33.03 12.13
N TRP A 155 -43.77 31.80 12.60
CA TRP A 155 -43.57 30.62 11.76
C TRP A 155 -44.83 29.78 11.53
N LEU A 156 -44.68 28.79 10.66
CA LEU A 156 -45.71 27.82 10.29
C LEU A 156 -45.72 26.59 11.21
N ARG A 157 -46.90 26.26 11.73
CA ARG A 157 -47.21 25.02 12.46
C ARG A 157 -48.34 24.27 11.76
N LEU A 158 -48.25 22.94 11.71
CA LEU A 158 -49.32 22.05 11.27
C LEU A 158 -49.87 21.22 12.44
N ASN A 159 -51.19 21.06 12.52
CA ASN A 159 -51.84 20.08 13.38
C ASN A 159 -53.19 19.61 12.81
N LEU A 160 -53.96 18.83 13.56
CA LEU A 160 -55.25 18.27 13.11
C LEU A 160 -56.48 19.16 13.40
N ASP A 161 -56.32 20.28 14.12
CA ASP A 161 -57.36 21.29 14.35
C ASP A 161 -56.70 22.65 14.60
N ALA A 162 -56.67 23.52 13.59
CA ALA A 162 -56.06 24.85 13.67
C ALA A 162 -56.83 25.83 14.59
N SER A 163 -58.00 25.45 15.12
CA SER A 163 -58.66 26.19 16.21
C SER A 163 -58.10 25.81 17.60
N GLN A 164 -57.28 24.76 17.68
CA GLN A 164 -56.54 24.32 18.86
C GLN A 164 -55.05 24.13 18.52
N PRO A 165 -54.28 25.17 18.16
CA PRO A 165 -52.93 25.05 17.57
C PRO A 165 -51.82 24.53 18.51
N ASP A 166 -52.18 24.10 19.72
CA ASP A 166 -51.30 23.40 20.69
C ASP A 166 -51.77 21.95 20.95
N LEU A 167 -52.75 21.46 20.19
CA LEU A 167 -53.21 20.07 20.21
C LEU A 167 -52.29 19.21 19.34
N THR A 168 -51.58 18.27 19.97
CA THR A 168 -50.74 17.26 19.31
C THR A 168 -51.55 16.24 18.49
N PRO A 169 -50.98 15.64 17.43
CA PRO A 169 -49.60 15.83 16.95
C PRO A 169 -49.36 17.18 16.27
N LEU A 170 -48.12 17.68 16.38
CA LEU A 170 -47.65 18.95 15.83
C LEU A 170 -46.48 18.72 14.87
N ILE A 171 -46.43 19.52 13.79
CA ILE A 171 -45.23 19.69 12.96
C ILE A 171 -44.89 21.18 12.92
N ASP A 172 -43.72 21.56 13.42
CA ASP A 172 -43.25 22.95 13.50
C ASP A 172 -42.15 23.17 12.46
N ALA A 173 -42.40 24.06 11.51
CA ALA A 173 -41.51 24.37 10.40
C ALA A 173 -40.90 25.76 10.58
N THR A 174 -39.80 25.85 11.34
CA THR A 174 -39.40 27.09 12.02
C THR A 174 -38.91 28.22 11.10
N HIS A 175 -38.69 27.95 9.81
CA HIS A 175 -38.24 28.94 8.83
C HIS A 175 -39.26 29.21 7.70
N GLN A 176 -40.41 28.54 7.72
CA GLN A 176 -41.53 28.76 6.79
C GLN A 176 -42.56 29.71 7.43
N GLN A 177 -43.12 30.64 6.65
CA GLN A 177 -43.92 31.77 7.15
C GLN A 177 -45.43 31.56 6.94
N TYR A 178 -46.20 31.66 8.03
CA TYR A 178 -47.67 31.61 7.95
C TYR A 178 -48.25 32.98 7.56
N PRO A 179 -49.24 33.06 6.64
CA PRO A 179 -49.91 31.95 5.94
C PRO A 179 -49.31 31.62 4.57
N ASP A 180 -48.40 32.44 4.04
CA ASP A 180 -48.00 32.41 2.62
C ASP A 180 -47.36 31.06 2.22
N ASP A 181 -46.57 30.45 3.10
CA ASP A 181 -45.97 29.11 2.88
C ASP A 181 -46.90 27.94 3.23
N GLY A 182 -48.05 28.23 3.86
CA GLY A 182 -49.10 27.23 4.13
C GLY A 182 -50.03 26.98 2.94
N GLU A 183 -49.96 27.80 1.88
CA GLU A 183 -50.77 27.69 0.67
C GLU A 183 -50.02 26.93 -0.46
N PRO A 184 -50.69 26.12 -1.31
CA PRO A 184 -49.99 25.34 -2.33
C PRO A 184 -49.37 26.16 -3.47
N PRO A 185 -48.25 25.71 -4.09
CA PRO A 185 -47.55 26.47 -5.13
C PRO A 185 -48.45 26.82 -6.31
N THR A 186 -48.39 28.10 -6.72
CA THR A 186 -49.12 28.63 -7.87
C THR A 186 -48.32 28.64 -9.18
N GLY A 187 -47.07 28.12 -9.15
CA GLY A 187 -46.15 28.08 -10.28
C GLY A 187 -45.22 26.85 -10.25
N PRO A 188 -44.18 26.81 -11.11
CA PRO A 188 -43.24 25.70 -11.24
C PRO A 188 -42.03 25.81 -10.28
N VAL A 189 -42.20 26.52 -9.17
CA VAL A 189 -41.24 26.74 -8.10
C VAL A 189 -42.04 26.67 -6.80
N GLY A 190 -41.51 26.02 -5.76
CA GLY A 190 -42.22 25.85 -4.48
C GLY A 190 -42.42 27.21 -3.80
N GLY A 191 -41.33 27.97 -3.67
CA GLY A 191 -41.34 29.35 -3.19
C GLY A 191 -41.58 29.47 -1.69
N GLY A 192 -41.11 28.49 -0.91
CA GLY A 192 -41.31 28.38 0.54
C GLY A 192 -42.49 27.48 0.93
N SER A 193 -43.42 27.20 0.01
CA SER A 193 -44.63 26.40 0.30
C SER A 193 -44.35 25.00 0.82
N ILE A 194 -45.13 24.54 1.81
CA ILE A 194 -45.08 23.16 2.33
C ILE A 194 -45.49 22.08 1.32
N TYR A 195 -46.08 22.40 0.18
CA TYR A 195 -46.56 21.39 -0.78
C TYR A 195 -45.67 21.31 -2.01
N THR A 196 -45.29 20.09 -2.41
CA THR A 196 -44.53 19.87 -3.66
C THR A 196 -45.35 20.22 -4.90
N VAL A 197 -44.69 20.68 -5.97
CA VAL A 197 -45.33 20.98 -7.25
C VAL A 197 -45.85 19.71 -7.91
N ASP A 198 -45.05 18.64 -7.94
CA ASP A 198 -45.56 17.31 -8.33
C ASP A 198 -46.37 16.67 -7.20
N GLN A 199 -47.52 16.10 -7.56
CA GLN A 199 -48.45 15.39 -6.67
C GLN A 199 -48.57 13.91 -7.07
N SER A 200 -47.66 13.40 -7.90
CA SER A 200 -47.65 11.99 -8.27
C SER A 200 -47.26 11.11 -7.08
N SER A 201 -47.77 9.88 -7.03
CA SER A 201 -47.40 8.87 -6.02
C SER A 201 -45.96 8.33 -6.18
N GLY A 202 -45.10 9.05 -6.90
CA GLY A 202 -43.67 8.81 -7.01
C GLY A 202 -42.87 10.12 -6.95
N ALA A 203 -43.49 11.24 -6.56
CA ALA A 203 -42.88 12.56 -6.55
C ALA A 203 -41.61 12.58 -5.68
N VAL A 204 -41.66 12.02 -4.45
CA VAL A 204 -40.49 11.92 -3.55
C VAL A 204 -39.31 11.25 -4.23
N ALA A 205 -39.49 10.04 -4.77
CA ALA A 205 -38.44 9.35 -5.53
C ALA A 205 -38.02 10.12 -6.80
N GLY A 206 -38.93 10.87 -7.41
CA GLY A 206 -38.66 11.77 -8.54
C GLY A 206 -37.75 12.95 -8.20
N TYR A 207 -37.81 13.48 -6.97
CA TYR A 207 -36.87 14.48 -6.46
C TYR A 207 -35.57 13.83 -5.96
N VAL A 208 -35.68 12.83 -5.07
CA VAL A 208 -34.55 12.21 -4.36
C VAL A 208 -33.64 11.41 -5.30
N GLU A 209 -34.20 10.48 -6.07
CA GLU A 209 -33.41 9.63 -6.97
C GLU A 209 -32.99 10.35 -8.27
N SER A 210 -33.25 11.65 -8.40
CA SER A 210 -32.92 12.43 -9.61
C SER A 210 -31.42 12.50 -9.91
N ALA A 211 -30.59 12.42 -8.85
CA ALA A 211 -29.12 12.43 -8.92
C ALA A 211 -28.49 11.03 -9.01
N ARG A 212 -29.29 9.96 -9.08
CA ARG A 212 -28.78 8.58 -8.97
C ARG A 212 -27.82 8.21 -10.10
N GLU A 213 -26.70 7.61 -9.72
CA GLU A 213 -25.73 7.04 -10.66
C GLU A 213 -26.14 5.62 -11.11
N ALA A 214 -26.91 4.92 -10.26
CA ALA A 214 -27.36 3.53 -10.42
C ALA A 214 -28.88 3.38 -10.27
N SER A 215 -29.43 2.23 -10.71
CA SER A 215 -30.60 1.65 -10.06
C SER A 215 -30.19 0.69 -8.93
N TYR A 216 -31.10 0.38 -8.01
CA TYR A 216 -30.83 -0.55 -6.91
C TYR A 216 -30.34 -1.92 -7.39
N GLU A 217 -30.88 -2.43 -8.51
CA GLU A 217 -30.46 -3.71 -9.08
C GLU A 217 -29.05 -3.66 -9.68
N GLN A 218 -28.61 -2.49 -10.17
CA GLN A 218 -27.24 -2.28 -10.63
C GLN A 218 -26.25 -2.17 -9.46
N ALA A 219 -26.64 -1.44 -8.40
CA ALA A 219 -25.85 -1.32 -7.19
C ALA A 219 -25.68 -2.68 -6.48
N ALA A 220 -26.77 -3.42 -6.27
CA ALA A 220 -26.73 -4.74 -5.64
C ALA A 220 -25.94 -5.78 -6.46
N ALA A 221 -26.00 -5.72 -7.79
CA ALA A 221 -25.15 -6.56 -8.66
C ALA A 221 -23.66 -6.21 -8.49
N CYS A 222 -23.32 -4.91 -8.50
CA CYS A 222 -21.96 -4.44 -8.28
C CYS A 222 -21.40 -4.82 -6.90
N LEU A 223 -22.21 -4.66 -5.84
CA LEU A 223 -21.86 -5.04 -4.47
C LEU A 223 -21.66 -6.56 -4.32
N ALA A 224 -22.43 -7.36 -5.07
CA ALA A 224 -22.18 -8.80 -5.18
C ALA A 224 -20.87 -9.13 -5.93
N ASP A 225 -20.56 -8.41 -7.02
CA ASP A 225 -19.38 -8.64 -7.86
C ASP A 225 -18.05 -8.22 -7.18
N ILE A 226 -18.00 -7.09 -6.45
CA ILE A 226 -16.80 -6.72 -5.66
C ILE A 226 -16.52 -7.72 -4.54
N ALA A 227 -17.56 -8.39 -4.05
CA ALA A 227 -17.51 -9.36 -2.98
C ALA A 227 -17.48 -10.83 -3.48
N ASP A 228 -17.13 -11.05 -4.76
CA ASP A 228 -16.61 -12.31 -5.26
C ASP A 228 -15.08 -12.19 -5.46
N PRO A 229 -14.25 -12.82 -4.59
CA PRO A 229 -12.80 -12.77 -4.72
C PRO A 229 -12.27 -13.47 -5.99
N GLY A 230 -13.12 -14.21 -6.73
CA GLY A 230 -12.82 -14.74 -8.05
C GLY A 230 -12.95 -13.72 -9.20
N LEU A 231 -13.56 -12.55 -8.96
CA LEU A 231 -13.65 -11.44 -9.92
C LEU A 231 -12.61 -10.34 -9.65
N GLY A 232 -12.11 -10.24 -8.41
CA GLY A 232 -11.00 -9.36 -8.02
C GLY A 232 -11.32 -7.86 -8.00
N ALA A 233 -12.58 -7.45 -8.20
CA ALA A 233 -12.97 -6.04 -8.20
C ALA A 233 -12.87 -5.40 -6.80
N GLY A 234 -13.26 -6.14 -5.75
CA GLY A 234 -12.95 -5.80 -4.37
C GLY A 234 -11.67 -6.48 -3.85
N PHE A 235 -11.12 -5.93 -2.76
CA PHE A 235 -10.05 -6.53 -1.98
C PHE A 235 -10.65 -7.24 -0.74
N PRO A 236 -10.52 -8.57 -0.59
CA PRO A 236 -11.03 -9.29 0.57
C PRO A 236 -10.15 -9.05 1.81
N VAL A 237 -10.73 -8.42 2.83
CA VAL A 237 -10.06 -8.10 4.10
C VAL A 237 -10.21 -9.27 5.07
N SER A 238 -9.10 -9.67 5.69
CA SER A 238 -9.07 -10.71 6.73
C SER A 238 -9.00 -10.10 8.14
N VAL A 239 -9.43 -10.84 9.16
CA VAL A 239 -9.20 -10.46 10.57
C VAL A 239 -7.75 -10.78 10.97
N ALA A 240 -7.05 -9.78 11.53
CA ALA A 240 -5.68 -9.90 12.01
C ALA A 240 -5.58 -10.11 13.54
N GLU A 241 -6.51 -9.54 14.30
CA GLU A 241 -6.67 -9.77 15.74
C GLU A 241 -8.15 -9.76 16.12
N ASP A 242 -8.58 -10.72 16.94
CA ASP A 242 -9.90 -10.75 17.60
C ASP A 242 -9.66 -10.92 19.11
N VAL A 243 -10.04 -9.91 19.91
CA VAL A 243 -9.91 -9.93 21.37
C VAL A 243 -11.11 -9.23 22.02
N GLY A 244 -12.08 -10.05 22.45
CA GLY A 244 -13.18 -9.63 23.32
C GLY A 244 -14.33 -9.01 22.51
N ASP A 245 -14.38 -7.68 22.50
CA ASP A 245 -15.31 -6.85 21.73
C ASP A 245 -14.57 -5.98 20.68
N ARG A 246 -13.26 -6.21 20.50
CA ARG A 246 -12.38 -5.46 19.59
C ARG A 246 -11.79 -6.38 18.52
N ILE A 247 -11.99 -5.99 17.27
CA ILE A 247 -11.39 -6.65 16.10
C ILE A 247 -10.45 -5.69 15.38
N VAL A 248 -9.28 -6.19 14.99
CA VAL A 248 -8.32 -5.51 14.11
C VAL A 248 -8.39 -6.20 12.74
N LEU A 249 -8.82 -5.45 11.72
CA LEU A 249 -8.78 -5.87 10.33
C LEU A 249 -7.33 -5.87 9.82
N GLY A 250 -7.04 -6.74 8.85
CA GLY A 250 -5.76 -6.82 8.15
C GLY A 250 -5.44 -5.56 7.33
N PRO A 251 -4.26 -5.52 6.67
CA PRO A 251 -3.91 -4.42 5.78
C PRO A 251 -4.94 -4.27 4.65
N LEU A 252 -5.45 -3.06 4.46
CA LEU A 252 -6.41 -2.72 3.41
C LEU A 252 -5.71 -2.47 2.07
N SER A 253 -6.44 -2.57 0.96
CA SER A 253 -6.03 -1.97 -0.32
C SER A 253 -6.11 -0.43 -0.25
N ALA A 254 -5.24 0.24 -1.02
CA ALA A 254 -5.27 1.68 -1.24
C ALA A 254 -6.10 2.07 -2.49
N THR A 255 -6.39 1.12 -3.36
CA THR A 255 -6.87 1.34 -4.74
C THR A 255 -8.21 0.69 -5.03
N ARG A 256 -8.62 -0.32 -4.25
CA ARG A 256 -9.84 -1.12 -4.47
C ARG A 256 -10.77 -1.06 -3.24
N PRO A 257 -12.10 -1.17 -3.42
CA PRO A 257 -13.05 -1.32 -2.32
C PRO A 257 -12.68 -2.49 -1.41
N ASN A 258 -12.63 -2.23 -0.10
CA ASN A 258 -12.18 -3.17 0.91
C ASN A 258 -13.38 -3.93 1.48
N VAL A 259 -13.54 -5.21 1.14
CA VAL A 259 -14.72 -6.00 1.52
C VAL A 259 -14.41 -6.90 2.71
N VAL A 260 -15.25 -6.86 3.75
CA VAL A 260 -15.27 -7.83 4.85
C VAL A 260 -16.67 -8.41 4.99
N ASP A 261 -16.80 -9.73 5.09
CA ASP A 261 -18.10 -10.37 5.36
C ASP A 261 -18.46 -10.17 6.86
N TYR A 262 -19.71 -9.79 7.14
CA TYR A 262 -20.17 -9.49 8.50
C TYR A 262 -19.99 -10.68 9.47
N ASP A 263 -20.09 -11.91 8.99
CA ASP A 263 -19.90 -13.13 9.79
C ASP A 263 -18.49 -13.22 10.42
N ASP A 264 -17.46 -12.62 9.79
CA ASP A 264 -16.09 -12.57 10.34
C ASP A 264 -15.91 -11.51 11.44
N ILE A 265 -16.86 -10.56 11.57
CA ILE A 265 -16.82 -9.48 12.57
C ILE A 265 -18.04 -9.43 13.52
N ALA A 266 -18.90 -10.44 13.46
CA ALA A 266 -20.21 -10.44 14.13
C ALA A 266 -20.09 -10.30 15.66
N GLY A 267 -20.67 -9.23 16.21
CA GLY A 267 -20.62 -8.92 17.64
C GLY A 267 -19.45 -8.05 18.09
N ALA A 268 -18.60 -7.57 17.16
CA ALA A 268 -17.61 -6.55 17.47
C ALA A 268 -18.26 -5.24 17.92
N ALA A 269 -17.66 -4.58 18.91
CA ALA A 269 -18.02 -3.22 19.32
C ALA A 269 -17.05 -2.17 18.80
N LEU A 270 -15.78 -2.53 18.56
CA LEU A 270 -14.74 -1.65 18.04
C LEU A 270 -14.00 -2.34 16.89
N LEU A 271 -14.00 -1.71 15.70
CA LEU A 271 -13.10 -2.09 14.61
C LEU A 271 -11.85 -1.19 14.62
N GLN A 272 -10.71 -1.78 14.27
CA GLN A 272 -9.44 -1.09 14.05
C GLN A 272 -8.76 -1.61 12.78
N PHE A 273 -7.79 -0.87 12.26
CA PHE A 273 -7.05 -1.25 11.05
C PHE A 273 -5.60 -1.62 11.40
N SER A 274 -5.06 -2.65 10.75
CA SER A 274 -3.63 -2.97 10.77
C SER A 274 -2.78 -1.84 10.16
N SER A 275 -1.45 -1.94 10.28
CA SER A 275 -0.53 -1.04 9.60
C SER A 275 -0.57 -1.20 8.07
N GLY A 276 -1.48 -0.47 7.42
CA GLY A 276 -1.66 -0.38 5.98
C GLY A 276 -2.50 0.86 5.63
N PRO A 277 -2.97 1.01 4.38
CA PRO A 277 -3.97 2.01 4.00
C PRO A 277 -5.16 2.05 4.97
N GLU A 278 -5.72 3.25 5.15
CA GLU A 278 -6.97 3.47 5.89
C GLU A 278 -8.13 3.68 4.90
N PRO A 279 -9.41 3.48 5.30
CA PRO A 279 -10.54 3.73 4.41
C PRO A 279 -10.57 5.17 3.89
N GLY A 280 -10.93 5.33 2.62
CA GLY A 280 -10.96 6.60 1.90
C GLY A 280 -11.82 6.53 0.64
N VAL A 281 -11.86 7.62 -0.13
CA VAL A 281 -12.73 7.78 -1.32
C VAL A 281 -12.58 6.62 -2.31
N THR A 282 -11.36 6.21 -2.65
CA THR A 282 -11.09 5.16 -3.66
C THR A 282 -11.05 3.74 -3.09
N ASN A 283 -11.05 3.60 -1.77
CA ASN A 283 -10.83 2.34 -1.08
C ASN A 283 -11.73 2.17 0.16
N PRO A 284 -13.06 2.45 0.06
CA PRO A 284 -13.96 2.41 1.22
C PRO A 284 -14.05 1.00 1.82
N LEU A 285 -14.37 0.91 3.11
CA LEU A 285 -14.68 -0.34 3.78
C LEU A 285 -16.15 -0.71 3.55
N ILE A 286 -16.40 -1.84 2.90
CA ILE A 286 -17.72 -2.42 2.67
C ILE A 286 -17.89 -3.62 3.60
N ILE A 287 -18.77 -3.50 4.59
CA ILE A 287 -19.14 -4.57 5.52
C ILE A 287 -20.36 -5.27 4.94
N ARG A 288 -20.18 -6.47 4.38
CA ARG A 288 -21.21 -7.21 3.65
C ARG A 288 -22.07 -8.04 4.60
N VAL A 289 -23.35 -7.71 4.71
CA VAL A 289 -24.33 -8.46 5.51
C VAL A 289 -24.98 -9.56 4.66
N PRO A 290 -24.90 -10.85 5.06
CA PRO A 290 -25.39 -11.95 4.24
C PRO A 290 -26.93 -12.00 4.16
N ALA A 291 -27.44 -12.50 3.03
CA ALA A 291 -28.87 -12.61 2.76
C ALA A 291 -29.62 -13.45 3.82
N GLY A 292 -30.70 -12.91 4.36
CA GLY A 292 -31.49 -13.54 5.43
C GLY A 292 -31.01 -13.24 6.86
N THR A 293 -30.04 -12.34 7.03
CA THR A 293 -29.73 -11.73 8.33
C THR A 293 -30.90 -10.89 8.82
N THR A 294 -31.26 -11.04 10.10
CA THR A 294 -32.35 -10.28 10.77
C THR A 294 -31.87 -9.43 11.96
N GLU A 295 -30.59 -9.57 12.34
CA GLU A 295 -29.96 -8.82 13.43
C GLU A 295 -28.50 -8.52 13.05
N VAL A 296 -28.16 -7.23 12.99
CA VAL A 296 -26.80 -6.71 12.72
C VAL A 296 -26.35 -5.93 13.95
N ILE A 297 -25.19 -6.30 14.49
CA ILE A 297 -24.54 -5.60 15.59
C ILE A 297 -23.55 -4.60 14.99
N GLY A 298 -23.93 -3.32 15.03
CA GLY A 298 -23.12 -2.23 14.50
C GLY A 298 -21.95 -1.89 15.41
N ALA A 299 -20.76 -1.84 14.84
CA ALA A 299 -19.52 -1.50 15.52
C ALA A 299 -19.15 -0.01 15.32
N ARG A 300 -18.29 0.50 16.20
CA ARG A 300 -17.71 1.84 16.10
C ARG A 300 -16.26 1.79 15.64
N VAL A 301 -15.75 2.90 15.10
CA VAL A 301 -14.35 3.06 14.67
C VAL A 301 -13.80 4.37 15.23
N ASP A 302 -12.65 4.33 15.90
CA ASP A 302 -12.03 5.51 16.51
C ASP A 302 -10.75 5.95 15.76
N PRO A 303 -10.53 7.28 15.52
CA PRO A 303 -11.34 8.40 16.00
C PRO A 303 -12.68 8.55 15.28
N GLN A 304 -13.74 8.68 16.06
CA GLN A 304 -15.12 8.89 15.60
C GLN A 304 -15.25 10.05 14.59
N GLY A 305 -15.97 9.81 13.49
CA GLY A 305 -16.16 10.76 12.39
C GLY A 305 -15.04 10.75 11.34
N ALA A 306 -13.84 10.22 11.66
CA ALA A 306 -12.69 10.28 10.76
C ALA A 306 -12.73 9.25 9.61
N TYR A 307 -13.50 8.17 9.77
CA TYR A 307 -13.66 7.10 8.78
C TYR A 307 -15.11 6.84 8.39
N SER A 308 -16.07 7.41 9.12
CA SER A 308 -17.51 7.18 8.96
C SER A 308 -18.01 7.52 7.53
N PRO A 309 -17.52 8.58 6.85
CA PRO A 309 -17.76 8.81 5.42
C PRO A 309 -17.24 7.72 4.45
N TYR A 310 -16.40 6.79 4.92
CA TYR A 310 -15.71 5.78 4.11
C TYR A 310 -16.01 4.35 4.56
N ILE A 311 -17.02 4.16 5.41
CA ILE A 311 -17.53 2.86 5.86
C ILE A 311 -18.98 2.73 5.39
N MET A 312 -19.30 1.57 4.81
CA MET A 312 -20.65 1.21 4.40
C MET A 312 -21.03 -0.17 4.92
N TRP A 313 -22.19 -0.26 5.55
CA TRP A 313 -22.87 -1.51 5.89
C TRP A 313 -23.76 -1.89 4.71
N ASP A 314 -23.31 -2.85 3.90
CA ASP A 314 -24.03 -3.37 2.74
C ASP A 314 -25.06 -4.42 3.17
N LEU A 315 -26.33 -4.02 3.16
CA LEU A 315 -27.49 -4.87 3.38
C LEU A 315 -28.29 -5.07 2.07
N SER A 316 -27.69 -4.82 0.89
CA SER A 316 -28.39 -4.95 -0.41
C SER A 316 -28.85 -6.37 -0.74
N ALA A 317 -28.35 -7.38 -0.01
CA ALA A 317 -28.78 -8.77 -0.08
C ALA A 317 -29.84 -9.16 0.97
N VAL A 318 -30.18 -8.26 1.91
CA VAL A 318 -31.20 -8.46 2.96
C VAL A 318 -32.56 -8.01 2.44
N THR A 319 -33.63 -8.70 2.86
CA THR A 319 -35.02 -8.35 2.51
C THR A 319 -35.96 -8.64 3.67
N GLY A 320 -36.97 -7.80 3.88
CA GLY A 320 -37.85 -7.85 5.05
C GLY A 320 -37.22 -7.27 6.33
N GLU A 321 -37.83 -7.56 7.48
CA GLU A 321 -37.45 -7.04 8.80
C GLU A 321 -35.99 -7.36 9.20
N VAL A 322 -35.21 -6.32 9.51
CA VAL A 322 -33.85 -6.44 10.08
C VAL A 322 -33.59 -5.35 11.12
N SER A 323 -33.06 -5.73 12.29
CA SER A 323 -32.57 -4.77 13.29
C SER A 323 -31.09 -4.49 13.09
N VAL A 324 -30.69 -3.22 13.17
CA VAL A 324 -29.29 -2.77 13.18
C VAL A 324 -29.05 -2.04 14.49
N THR A 325 -28.43 -2.70 15.46
CA THR A 325 -28.30 -2.20 16.84
C THR A 325 -26.84 -1.96 17.20
N ALA A 326 -26.55 -0.82 17.82
CA ALA A 326 -25.20 -0.44 18.23
C ALA A 326 -24.67 -1.32 19.38
N ALA A 327 -23.47 -1.88 19.22
CA ALA A 327 -22.82 -2.69 20.26
C ALA A 327 -22.49 -1.87 21.53
N GLN A 328 -22.09 -0.60 21.36
CA GLN A 328 -21.69 0.32 22.43
C GLN A 328 -22.23 1.73 22.16
N ALA A 329 -23.56 1.84 22.05
CA ALA A 329 -24.35 3.04 21.71
C ALA A 329 -24.10 3.62 20.31
N ARG A 330 -22.85 3.73 19.86
CA ARG A 330 -22.48 4.28 18.55
C ARG A 330 -22.36 3.22 17.45
N ILE A 331 -22.74 3.58 16.22
CA ILE A 331 -22.35 2.91 14.97
C ILE A 331 -21.60 3.93 14.10
N ASP A 332 -20.51 3.52 13.46
CA ASP A 332 -19.83 4.31 12.41
C ASP A 332 -20.10 3.72 11.02
N GLY A 333 -20.44 4.56 10.06
CA GLY A 333 -20.63 4.20 8.65
C GLY A 333 -22.09 4.11 8.20
N SER A 334 -22.30 4.33 6.90
CA SER A 334 -23.64 4.44 6.31
C SER A 334 -24.30 3.08 6.02
N ILE A 335 -25.61 2.97 6.21
CA ILE A 335 -26.40 1.73 6.07
C ILE A 335 -27.14 1.73 4.72
N TYR A 336 -26.83 0.75 3.86
CA TYR A 336 -27.45 0.61 2.52
C TYR A 336 -28.30 -0.67 2.45
N ALA A 337 -29.61 -0.54 2.68
CA ALA A 337 -30.54 -1.65 2.84
C ALA A 337 -31.82 -1.51 1.97
N PRO A 338 -31.70 -1.19 0.67
CA PRO A 338 -32.80 -0.60 -0.10
C PRO A 338 -34.09 -1.44 -0.18
N ASP A 339 -34.02 -2.78 -0.13
CA ASP A 339 -35.18 -3.68 -0.20
C ASP A 339 -35.51 -4.36 1.16
N ALA A 340 -35.00 -3.80 2.27
CA ALA A 340 -35.21 -4.29 3.63
C ALA A 340 -35.94 -3.28 4.53
N ASP A 341 -36.56 -3.79 5.59
CA ASP A 341 -37.41 -3.04 6.52
C ASP A 341 -36.60 -2.86 7.80
N ILE A 342 -35.91 -1.72 7.91
CA ILE A 342 -34.79 -1.58 8.84
C ILE A 342 -35.20 -0.90 10.13
N THR A 343 -34.77 -1.45 11.27
CA THR A 343 -34.89 -0.84 12.60
C THR A 343 -33.51 -0.50 13.13
N VAL A 344 -33.11 0.77 13.03
CA VAL A 344 -31.79 1.26 13.46
C VAL A 344 -31.87 1.77 14.90
N THR A 345 -30.99 1.27 15.77
CA THR A 345 -30.92 1.65 17.20
C THR A 345 -29.48 2.04 17.57
N ALA A 346 -29.19 3.34 17.46
CA ALA A 346 -27.89 3.93 17.76
C ALA A 346 -28.01 5.36 18.36
N SER A 347 -27.00 5.79 19.09
CA SER A 347 -26.85 7.12 19.69
C SER A 347 -25.35 7.43 19.78
N PRO A 348 -24.76 8.07 18.75
CA PRO A 348 -25.34 8.34 17.43
C PRO A 348 -25.15 7.18 16.43
N LEU A 349 -25.87 7.22 15.31
CA LEU A 349 -25.34 6.71 14.04
C LEU A 349 -24.52 7.81 13.37
N ASP A 350 -23.22 7.58 13.16
CA ASP A 350 -22.38 8.45 12.33
C ASP A 350 -22.42 7.96 10.87
N GLY A 351 -23.45 8.32 10.10
CA GLY A 351 -23.65 7.83 8.73
C GLY A 351 -25.02 8.15 8.11
N GLN A 352 -25.19 7.81 6.82
CA GLN A 352 -26.48 7.86 6.12
C GLN A 352 -27.28 6.56 6.28
N ILE A 353 -28.57 6.61 5.99
CA ILE A 353 -29.48 5.46 5.96
C ILE A 353 -30.27 5.45 4.63
N ILE A 354 -30.27 4.33 3.92
CA ILE A 354 -31.23 4.04 2.83
C ILE A 354 -31.92 2.71 3.11
N GLY A 355 -33.25 2.70 3.16
CA GLY A 355 -34.05 1.50 3.38
C GLY A 355 -35.35 1.49 2.56
N ARG A 356 -36.09 0.37 2.60
CA ARG A 356 -37.47 0.35 2.08
C ARG A 356 -38.37 1.08 3.07
N ASP A 357 -38.63 0.43 4.20
CA ASP A 357 -39.22 1.04 5.38
C ASP A 357 -38.10 1.34 6.39
N VAL A 358 -38.14 2.49 7.06
CA VAL A 358 -37.08 2.91 8.00
C VAL A 358 -37.65 3.29 9.36
N THR A 359 -37.41 2.46 10.36
CA THR A 359 -37.60 2.81 11.77
C THR A 359 -36.27 3.26 12.37
N ILE A 360 -36.22 4.49 12.88
CA ILE A 360 -35.12 4.96 13.74
C ILE A 360 -35.65 4.90 15.18
N GLY A 361 -35.02 4.10 16.03
CA GLY A 361 -35.38 3.91 17.44
C GLY A 361 -34.20 4.07 18.39
N GLY A 362 -33.15 4.75 17.91
CA GLY A 362 -32.02 5.21 18.71
C GLY A 362 -32.24 6.61 19.27
N GLY A 363 -31.16 7.36 19.55
CA GLY A 363 -31.24 8.76 19.97
C GLY A 363 -30.95 9.74 18.84
N GLU A 364 -29.85 9.55 18.12
CA GLU A 364 -29.25 10.58 17.25
C GLU A 364 -28.75 9.96 15.93
N VAL A 365 -28.80 10.74 14.83
CA VAL A 365 -28.17 10.42 13.54
C VAL A 365 -27.40 11.64 13.04
N HIS A 366 -26.10 11.49 12.79
CA HIS A 366 -25.20 12.56 12.31
C HIS A 366 -24.92 12.44 10.82
N SER A 367 -24.79 13.58 10.14
CA SER A 367 -24.71 13.66 8.66
C SER A 367 -23.33 13.37 8.05
N PHE A 368 -22.70 12.25 8.46
CA PHE A 368 -21.49 11.73 7.80
C PHE A 368 -21.85 11.04 6.48
N PHE A 369 -22.01 11.82 5.41
CA PHE A 369 -22.36 11.30 4.09
C PHE A 369 -21.28 10.34 3.55
N PHE A 370 -21.72 9.24 2.92
CA PHE A 370 -20.80 8.30 2.31
C PHE A 370 -20.13 8.97 1.11
N ALA A 371 -18.80 9.04 1.13
CA ALA A 371 -17.96 9.67 0.13
C ALA A 371 -17.07 8.65 -0.62
N GLY A 372 -17.32 7.35 -0.42
CA GLY A 372 -16.66 6.28 -1.18
C GLY A 372 -17.17 6.15 -2.60
N ALA A 373 -16.25 5.86 -3.53
CA ALA A 373 -16.53 5.47 -4.90
C ALA A 373 -16.20 3.98 -5.09
N ILE A 374 -17.17 3.21 -5.56
CA ILE A 374 -17.07 1.77 -5.76
C ILE A 374 -16.89 1.49 -7.25
N SER A 375 -15.80 0.83 -7.65
CA SER A 375 -15.64 0.28 -8.99
C SER A 375 -16.30 -1.10 -9.09
N CYS A 376 -17.12 -1.31 -10.12
CA CYS A 376 -17.86 -2.56 -10.34
C CYS A 376 -17.11 -3.57 -11.22
N THR A 377 -15.90 -3.21 -11.65
CA THR A 377 -15.02 -4.06 -12.46
C THR A 377 -13.61 -3.90 -11.95
N ALA A 378 -12.84 -4.99 -11.90
CA ALA A 378 -11.42 -4.89 -11.60
C ALA A 378 -10.69 -4.06 -12.66
N ASP A 379 -10.38 -2.82 -12.31
CA ASP A 379 -9.57 -1.86 -13.04
C ASP A 379 -8.06 -2.08 -12.79
N GLU A 380 -7.73 -2.99 -11.87
CA GLU A 380 -6.39 -3.52 -11.61
C GLU A 380 -6.31 -5.05 -11.83
N GLY A 381 -5.08 -5.56 -11.84
CA GLY A 381 -4.73 -6.98 -11.81
C GLY A 381 -3.26 -7.17 -11.41
N THR A 382 -2.79 -8.41 -11.29
CA THR A 382 -1.42 -8.68 -10.79
C THR A 382 -0.79 -9.89 -11.48
N PHE A 383 0.41 -10.28 -11.06
CA PHE A 383 1.09 -11.48 -11.53
C PHE A 383 1.91 -12.15 -10.44
N ARG A 384 2.28 -13.39 -10.73
CA ARG A 384 3.29 -14.15 -10.01
C ARG A 384 4.29 -14.73 -11.01
N ILE A 385 5.53 -14.85 -10.56
CA ILE A 385 6.68 -15.23 -11.37
C ILE A 385 7.44 -16.37 -10.70
N ARG A 386 8.03 -17.27 -11.48
CA ARG A 386 8.84 -18.39 -10.95
C ARG A 386 9.96 -18.81 -11.88
N LYS A 387 10.93 -19.52 -11.33
CA LYS A 387 11.98 -20.20 -12.09
C LYS A 387 11.49 -21.50 -12.73
N ALA A 388 12.04 -21.78 -13.91
CA ALA A 388 12.20 -23.13 -14.45
C ALA A 388 13.67 -23.33 -14.86
N LEU A 389 14.13 -24.58 -14.80
CA LEU A 389 15.49 -25.00 -15.12
C LEU A 389 15.45 -26.23 -16.03
N GLU A 390 16.28 -26.23 -17.06
CA GLU A 390 16.47 -27.34 -18.00
C GLU A 390 17.96 -27.69 -18.10
N GLY A 391 18.29 -28.94 -18.40
CA GLY A 391 19.68 -29.43 -18.53
C GLY A 391 20.46 -29.65 -17.21
N ILE A 392 20.01 -29.04 -16.10
CA ILE A 392 20.52 -29.27 -14.74
C ILE A 392 19.40 -29.73 -13.79
N ASP A 393 19.73 -30.55 -12.80
CA ASP A 393 18.80 -30.95 -11.73
C ASP A 393 18.63 -29.79 -10.74
N PRO A 394 17.41 -29.28 -10.49
CA PRO A 394 17.16 -28.25 -9.48
C PRO A 394 17.68 -28.60 -8.09
N ALA A 395 17.75 -29.89 -7.73
CA ALA A 395 18.30 -30.33 -6.44
C ALA A 395 19.80 -30.04 -6.30
N ALA A 396 20.55 -29.94 -7.41
CA ALA A 396 21.96 -29.56 -7.41
C ALA A 396 22.21 -28.05 -7.22
N VAL A 397 21.15 -27.22 -7.31
CA VAL A 397 21.21 -25.75 -7.22
C VAL A 397 20.15 -25.18 -6.26
N ALA A 398 19.57 -26.01 -5.39
CA ALA A 398 18.39 -25.66 -4.58
C ALA A 398 18.60 -24.51 -3.57
N GLY A 399 19.85 -24.10 -3.30
CA GLY A 399 20.18 -22.93 -2.48
C GLY A 399 20.36 -21.62 -3.27
N LEU A 400 20.19 -21.63 -4.60
CA LEU A 400 20.45 -20.47 -5.46
C LEU A 400 19.17 -19.70 -5.83
N THR A 401 19.34 -18.40 -6.08
CA THR A 401 18.30 -17.51 -6.61
C THR A 401 18.75 -16.82 -7.89
N PHE A 402 17.78 -16.49 -8.74
CA PHE A 402 17.97 -15.83 -10.03
C PHE A 402 17.23 -14.48 -9.98
N ALA A 403 17.95 -13.37 -10.14
CA ALA A 403 17.33 -12.05 -10.10
C ALA A 403 16.69 -11.68 -11.45
N VAL A 404 15.43 -11.24 -11.43
CA VAL A 404 14.69 -10.80 -12.61
C VAL A 404 14.17 -9.39 -12.38
N ASN A 405 14.73 -8.43 -13.11
CA ASN A 405 14.24 -7.06 -13.17
C ASN A 405 12.93 -7.00 -13.94
N TYR A 406 12.07 -6.04 -13.58
CA TYR A 406 10.88 -5.68 -14.35
C TYR A 406 10.74 -4.17 -14.48
N ILE A 407 10.13 -3.75 -15.59
CA ILE A 407 9.59 -2.39 -15.78
C ILE A 407 8.12 -2.53 -16.14
N ALA A 408 7.25 -2.04 -15.26
CA ALA A 408 5.80 -2.01 -15.43
C ALA A 408 5.38 -0.59 -15.86
N THR A 409 4.93 -0.44 -17.10
CA THR A 409 4.47 0.83 -17.66
C THR A 409 2.94 0.90 -17.62
N THR A 410 2.38 1.83 -16.85
CA THR A 410 0.92 1.98 -16.71
C THR A 410 0.26 2.53 -17.98
N PRO A 411 -1.08 2.42 -18.14
CA PRO A 411 -1.80 3.06 -19.24
C PRO A 411 -1.66 4.60 -19.30
N ALA A 412 -1.31 5.22 -18.17
CA ALA A 412 -1.02 6.66 -18.08
C ALA A 412 0.41 7.01 -18.56
N GLY A 413 1.30 6.02 -18.66
CA GLY A 413 2.71 6.19 -19.03
C GLY A 413 3.67 6.33 -17.86
N ASP A 414 3.24 6.08 -16.63
CA ASP A 414 4.12 6.01 -15.46
C ASP A 414 4.91 4.69 -15.48
N GLU A 415 6.23 4.77 -15.24
CA GLU A 415 7.08 3.58 -15.12
C GLU A 415 7.34 3.22 -13.66
N LEU A 416 6.92 2.01 -13.29
CA LEU A 416 7.27 1.34 -12.04
C LEU A 416 8.36 0.30 -12.30
N ARG A 417 9.32 0.17 -11.37
CA ARG A 417 10.52 -0.64 -11.54
C ARG A 417 10.83 -1.44 -10.27
N GLY A 418 11.25 -2.69 -10.43
CA GLY A 418 11.61 -3.57 -9.33
C GLY A 418 12.35 -4.84 -9.79
N SER A 419 12.66 -5.74 -8.86
CA SER A 419 13.39 -6.98 -9.13
C SER A 419 12.93 -8.12 -8.21
N PHE A 420 12.94 -9.34 -8.72
CA PHE A 420 12.54 -10.56 -8.00
C PHE A 420 13.71 -11.54 -7.87
N GLU A 421 13.99 -12.00 -6.65
CA GLU A 421 14.89 -13.14 -6.41
C GLU A 421 14.09 -14.45 -6.55
N LEU A 422 14.17 -15.11 -7.71
CA LEU A 422 13.43 -16.34 -7.99
C LEU A 422 14.17 -17.58 -7.46
N PRO A 423 13.58 -18.39 -6.56
CA PRO A 423 14.21 -19.61 -6.06
C PRO A 423 14.39 -20.68 -7.14
N ALA A 424 15.51 -21.41 -7.09
CA ALA A 424 15.81 -22.50 -8.03
C ALA A 424 14.81 -23.69 -8.00
N ASP A 425 14.02 -23.84 -6.92
CA ASP A 425 13.05 -24.93 -6.77
C ASP A 425 11.76 -24.74 -7.60
N GLY A 426 11.57 -23.56 -8.21
CA GLY A 426 10.39 -23.23 -9.02
C GLY A 426 9.15 -22.81 -8.21
N SER A 427 9.34 -22.44 -6.94
CA SER A 427 8.33 -21.76 -6.12
C SER A 427 7.85 -20.45 -6.75
N TRP A 428 6.58 -20.10 -6.53
CA TRP A 428 5.98 -18.86 -7.01
C TRP A 428 6.30 -17.68 -6.10
N VAL A 429 6.80 -16.59 -6.69
CA VAL A 429 6.94 -15.26 -6.07
C VAL A 429 5.80 -14.39 -6.59
N SER A 430 5.05 -13.72 -5.71
CA SER A 430 4.04 -12.73 -6.12
C SER A 430 4.71 -11.38 -6.43
N ALA A 431 4.11 -10.58 -7.31
CA ALA A 431 4.52 -9.19 -7.50
C ALA A 431 4.41 -8.34 -6.21
N GLY A 432 3.58 -8.75 -5.24
CA GLY A 432 3.39 -8.06 -3.96
C GLY A 432 2.47 -6.83 -4.01
N GLU A 433 1.93 -6.52 -5.19
CA GLU A 433 1.07 -5.38 -5.47
C GLU A 433 0.16 -5.65 -6.68
N ASP A 434 -0.86 -4.82 -6.85
CA ASP A 434 -1.70 -4.76 -8.05
C ASP A 434 -1.24 -3.64 -8.99
N PHE A 435 -1.63 -3.73 -10.26
CA PHE A 435 -1.27 -2.80 -11.34
C PHE A 435 -2.52 -2.48 -12.17
N PRO A 436 -2.70 -1.24 -12.68
CA PRO A 436 -3.81 -0.89 -13.56
C PRO A 436 -3.91 -1.78 -14.80
N VAL A 437 -5.14 -2.10 -15.23
CA VAL A 437 -5.40 -2.95 -16.40
C VAL A 437 -4.84 -2.33 -17.68
N GLY A 438 -4.15 -3.15 -18.47
CA GLY A 438 -3.39 -2.69 -19.63
C GLY A 438 -1.97 -2.23 -19.31
N THR A 439 -1.54 -2.24 -18.04
CA THR A 439 -0.11 -2.11 -17.68
C THR A 439 0.71 -3.16 -18.43
N VAL A 440 1.78 -2.72 -19.07
CA VAL A 440 2.72 -3.59 -19.81
C VAL A 440 3.94 -3.81 -18.92
N VAL A 441 4.30 -5.07 -18.67
CA VAL A 441 5.44 -5.45 -17.83
C VAL A 441 6.48 -6.17 -18.69
N ASP A 442 7.58 -5.49 -18.97
CA ASP A 442 8.77 -6.06 -19.64
C ASP A 442 9.73 -6.63 -18.57
N PHE A 443 10.34 -7.80 -18.84
CA PHE A 443 11.23 -8.48 -17.89
C PHE A 443 12.68 -8.64 -18.41
N GLU A 444 13.67 -8.59 -17.51
CA GLU A 444 15.08 -8.88 -17.81
C GLU A 444 15.71 -9.72 -16.68
N GLU A 445 16.12 -10.96 -16.95
CA GLU A 445 16.91 -11.74 -15.98
C GLU A 445 18.35 -11.20 -15.92
N ILE A 446 18.80 -10.83 -14.73
CA ILE A 446 20.20 -10.48 -14.46
C ILE A 446 21.03 -11.77 -14.56
N PRO A 447 22.10 -11.81 -15.38
CA PRO A 447 22.89 -13.01 -15.60
C PRO A 447 23.22 -13.76 -14.29
N PRO A 448 22.84 -15.04 -14.14
CA PRO A 448 22.98 -15.78 -12.89
C PRO A 448 24.43 -16.17 -12.62
N ALA A 449 24.71 -16.67 -11.41
CA ALA A 449 26.01 -17.24 -11.05
C ALA A 449 26.47 -18.29 -12.07
N SER A 450 27.78 -18.39 -12.28
CA SER A 450 28.35 -19.53 -13.01
C SER A 450 28.20 -20.80 -12.17
N ILE A 451 27.75 -21.90 -12.78
CA ILE A 451 27.72 -23.21 -12.11
C ILE A 451 28.93 -24.03 -12.60
N PRO A 452 29.79 -24.55 -11.70
CA PRO A 452 31.01 -25.26 -12.10
C PRO A 452 30.75 -26.47 -13.01
N GLY A 453 31.31 -26.40 -14.23
CA GLY A 453 31.13 -27.40 -15.28
C GLY A 453 29.82 -27.30 -16.06
N TYR A 454 29.13 -26.15 -16.04
CA TYR A 454 27.97 -25.87 -16.90
C TYR A 454 28.07 -24.49 -17.57
N GLU A 455 27.48 -24.37 -18.75
CA GLU A 455 27.25 -23.09 -19.44
C GLU A 455 25.74 -22.79 -19.50
N TRP A 456 25.35 -21.55 -19.19
CA TRP A 456 23.97 -21.09 -19.28
C TRP A 456 23.67 -20.56 -20.69
N ALA A 457 22.57 -21.04 -21.29
CA ALA A 457 21.97 -20.41 -22.46
C ALA A 457 21.34 -19.04 -22.09
N ALA A 458 20.88 -18.30 -23.11
CA ALA A 458 20.05 -17.12 -22.88
C ALA A 458 18.70 -17.54 -22.26
N PRO A 459 18.19 -16.82 -21.24
CA PRO A 459 16.92 -17.13 -20.60
C PRO A 459 15.74 -16.95 -21.55
N THR A 460 14.67 -17.71 -21.33
CA THR A 460 13.38 -17.53 -22.00
C THR A 460 12.33 -17.17 -20.96
N ILE A 461 11.73 -15.98 -21.10
CA ILE A 461 10.63 -15.50 -20.25
C ILE A 461 9.31 -15.63 -21.02
N ALA A 462 8.25 -16.10 -20.34
CA ALA A 462 6.92 -16.21 -20.95
C ALA A 462 5.79 -16.03 -19.92
N PRO A 463 4.77 -15.19 -20.20
CA PRO A 463 4.74 -14.19 -21.28
C PRO A 463 5.77 -13.07 -21.04
N ASP A 464 6.30 -12.49 -22.13
CA ASP A 464 7.17 -11.33 -22.11
C ASP A 464 6.96 -10.50 -23.41
N PRO A 465 6.57 -9.21 -23.32
CA PRO A 465 6.04 -8.58 -22.12
C PRO A 465 4.71 -9.22 -21.67
N LEU A 466 4.42 -9.12 -20.38
CA LEU A 466 3.08 -9.36 -19.84
C LEU A 466 2.20 -8.12 -20.09
N VAL A 467 0.90 -8.32 -20.33
CA VAL A 467 -0.12 -7.26 -20.22
C VAL A 467 -1.08 -7.63 -19.10
N VAL A 468 -1.23 -6.74 -18.13
CA VAL A 468 -2.10 -6.95 -16.96
C VAL A 468 -3.58 -6.89 -17.35
N THR A 469 -4.38 -7.81 -16.82
CA THR A 469 -5.81 -7.96 -17.14
C THR A 469 -6.67 -8.00 -15.89
N ALA A 470 -7.88 -7.43 -15.99
CA ALA A 470 -8.86 -7.25 -14.92
C ALA A 470 -8.98 -8.46 -13.99
N GLY A 471 -8.70 -8.25 -12.69
CA GLY A 471 -8.95 -9.21 -11.61
C GLY A 471 -8.10 -10.48 -11.63
N ALA A 472 -7.19 -10.62 -12.61
CA ALA A 472 -6.40 -11.82 -12.80
C ALA A 472 -5.04 -11.72 -12.10
N THR A 473 -4.59 -12.86 -11.55
CA THR A 473 -3.15 -13.11 -11.32
C THR A 473 -2.59 -13.86 -12.53
N ALA A 474 -1.71 -13.22 -13.29
CA ALA A 474 -1.02 -13.86 -14.42
C ALA A 474 0.16 -14.74 -13.96
N ASP A 475 0.43 -15.81 -14.71
CA ASP A 475 1.54 -16.75 -14.48
C ASP A 475 2.72 -16.45 -15.43
N VAL A 476 3.85 -16.00 -14.87
CA VAL A 476 5.11 -15.75 -15.61
C VAL A 476 6.16 -16.82 -15.27
N VAL A 477 6.81 -17.40 -16.29
CA VAL A 477 7.86 -18.41 -16.09
C VAL A 477 9.16 -17.96 -16.75
N VAL A 478 10.25 -18.05 -16.01
CA VAL A 478 11.61 -17.72 -16.46
C VAL A 478 12.43 -19.01 -16.54
N THR A 479 12.65 -19.50 -17.76
CA THR A 479 13.34 -20.78 -18.03
C THR A 479 14.80 -20.55 -18.42
N ASN A 480 15.73 -21.25 -17.75
CA ASN A 480 17.15 -21.27 -18.14
C ASN A 480 17.58 -22.71 -18.47
N GLU A 481 18.26 -22.86 -19.60
CA GLU A 481 18.89 -24.11 -20.02
C GLU A 481 20.38 -24.10 -19.63
N ALA A 482 20.83 -25.12 -18.91
CA ALA A 482 22.22 -25.33 -18.53
C ALA A 482 22.81 -26.51 -19.34
N THR A 483 23.79 -26.24 -20.19
CA THR A 483 24.51 -27.30 -20.91
C THR A 483 25.71 -27.76 -20.07
N PRO A 484 25.84 -29.06 -19.72
CA PRO A 484 27.01 -29.57 -19.04
C PRO A 484 28.25 -29.51 -19.94
N LEU A 485 29.33 -28.91 -19.43
CA LEU A 485 30.62 -28.88 -20.09
C LEU A 485 31.35 -30.20 -19.85
N THR A 486 31.84 -30.81 -20.92
CA THR A 486 32.54 -32.10 -20.90
C THR A 486 33.82 -32.08 -21.72
N GLY A 487 34.81 -32.84 -21.29
CA GLY A 487 36.04 -33.12 -22.04
C GLY A 487 36.47 -34.59 -21.86
N THR A 488 37.66 -34.95 -22.33
CA THR A 488 38.18 -36.33 -22.19
C THR A 488 39.69 -36.34 -22.00
N PHE A 489 40.30 -37.53 -21.93
CA PHE A 489 41.75 -37.68 -21.81
C PHE A 489 42.33 -38.58 -22.90
N SER A 490 43.64 -38.60 -23.04
CA SER A 490 44.35 -39.59 -23.85
C SER A 490 45.61 -40.08 -23.14
N VAL A 491 46.06 -41.30 -23.45
CA VAL A 491 47.33 -41.84 -22.98
C VAL A 491 48.16 -42.27 -24.18
N SER A 492 49.40 -41.80 -24.27
CA SER A 492 50.41 -42.28 -25.22
C SER A 492 51.58 -42.92 -24.48
N LYS A 493 52.34 -43.78 -25.16
CA LYS A 493 53.48 -44.50 -24.57
C LYS A 493 54.82 -43.93 -25.04
N ARG A 494 55.83 -44.05 -24.18
CA ARG A 494 57.23 -43.78 -24.53
C ARG A 494 58.15 -44.77 -23.82
N ILE A 495 59.24 -45.15 -24.47
CA ILE A 495 60.33 -45.94 -23.86
C ILE A 495 61.55 -45.03 -23.70
N ALA A 496 62.09 -44.99 -22.47
CA ALA A 496 63.32 -44.29 -22.12
C ALA A 496 64.39 -45.29 -21.63
N THR A 497 65.67 -44.92 -21.75
CA THR A 497 66.79 -45.74 -21.27
C THR A 497 67.58 -45.01 -20.19
N ALA A 498 67.92 -45.73 -19.12
CA ALA A 498 68.74 -45.24 -18.02
C ALA A 498 70.25 -45.34 -18.33
N ALA A 499 70.68 -46.16 -19.30
CA ALA A 499 72.07 -46.19 -19.76
C ALA A 499 72.19 -46.85 -21.14
N GLY A 500 73.20 -46.44 -21.91
CA GLY A 500 73.46 -47.01 -23.24
C GLY A 500 72.52 -46.47 -24.33
N PRO A 501 72.35 -47.21 -25.45
CA PRO A 501 71.42 -46.82 -26.50
C PRO A 501 69.96 -46.99 -26.05
N VAL A 502 69.04 -46.32 -26.73
CA VAL A 502 67.61 -46.64 -26.64
C VAL A 502 67.40 -48.03 -27.30
N PRO A 503 66.65 -48.95 -26.68
CA PRO A 503 66.33 -50.24 -27.30
C PRO A 503 65.46 -50.06 -28.56
N ASP A 504 65.41 -51.10 -29.41
CA ASP A 504 64.32 -51.23 -30.37
C ASP A 504 62.99 -51.37 -29.61
N GLU A 505 61.93 -50.75 -30.13
CA GLU A 505 60.64 -50.63 -29.48
C GLU A 505 59.89 -51.98 -29.37
N PRO A 506 59.26 -52.31 -28.22
CA PRO A 506 58.48 -53.54 -28.07
C PRO A 506 57.25 -53.58 -29.00
N ALA A 507 57.11 -54.64 -29.81
CA ALA A 507 55.93 -54.83 -30.64
C ALA A 507 54.71 -55.22 -29.78
N GLY A 508 53.76 -54.30 -29.60
CA GLY A 508 52.50 -54.55 -28.89
C GLY A 508 51.90 -53.30 -28.26
N ALA A 509 51.11 -53.52 -27.21
CA ALA A 509 50.52 -52.50 -26.35
C ALA A 509 50.66 -52.93 -24.88
N VAL A 510 50.29 -52.04 -23.95
CA VAL A 510 50.14 -52.35 -22.53
C VAL A 510 48.76 -51.93 -22.03
N GLU A 511 48.16 -52.73 -21.15
CA GLU A 511 46.90 -52.42 -20.49
C GLU A 511 47.10 -51.26 -19.49
N VAL A 512 46.49 -50.11 -19.77
CA VAL A 512 46.33 -48.99 -18.83
C VAL A 512 44.88 -48.98 -18.34
N THR A 513 44.69 -49.45 -17.11
CA THR A 513 43.41 -49.33 -16.41
C THR A 513 43.15 -47.87 -16.04
N TRP A 514 41.89 -47.44 -16.11
CA TRP A 514 41.47 -46.10 -15.69
C TRP A 514 40.19 -46.13 -14.87
N THR A 515 40.06 -45.18 -13.96
CA THR A 515 38.85 -44.96 -13.14
C THR A 515 38.52 -43.47 -13.10
N ALA A 516 37.27 -43.12 -13.40
CA ALA A 516 36.76 -41.75 -13.39
C ALA A 516 35.92 -41.51 -12.13
N THR A 517 36.18 -40.41 -11.42
CA THR A 517 35.51 -40.06 -10.16
C THR A 517 35.16 -38.57 -10.09
N ARG A 518 34.04 -38.21 -9.45
CA ARG A 518 33.61 -36.83 -9.19
C ARG A 518 32.89 -36.78 -7.84
N ALA A 519 33.17 -35.78 -7.01
CA ALA A 519 32.64 -35.65 -5.64
C ALA A 519 32.71 -36.97 -4.82
N GLY A 520 33.86 -37.67 -4.88
CA GLY A 520 34.09 -38.95 -4.20
C GLY A 520 33.32 -40.17 -4.76
N SER A 521 32.43 -39.98 -5.72
CA SER A 521 31.67 -41.04 -6.38
C SER A 521 32.37 -41.50 -7.67
N ALA A 522 32.30 -42.80 -7.97
CA ALA A 522 32.75 -43.33 -9.26
C ALA A 522 31.73 -42.98 -10.36
N LEU A 523 32.22 -42.45 -11.47
CA LEU A 523 31.43 -42.23 -12.69
C LEU A 523 31.52 -43.46 -13.61
N ASP A 524 32.74 -43.90 -13.91
CA ASP A 524 33.00 -45.03 -14.81
C ASP A 524 34.44 -45.59 -14.65
N SER A 525 34.76 -46.70 -15.30
CA SER A 525 36.10 -47.31 -15.32
C SER A 525 36.31 -48.22 -16.53
N GLY A 526 37.52 -48.22 -17.10
CA GLY A 526 37.85 -49.03 -18.27
C GLY A 526 39.33 -49.38 -18.39
N ILE A 527 39.72 -49.86 -19.58
CA ILE A 527 41.10 -50.22 -19.94
C ILE A 527 41.39 -49.62 -21.31
N LEU A 528 42.56 -48.98 -21.45
CA LEU A 528 43.12 -48.57 -22.75
C LEU A 528 44.26 -49.52 -23.11
N GLU A 529 44.23 -50.06 -24.32
CA GLU A 529 45.33 -50.80 -24.94
C GLU A 529 46.29 -49.78 -25.56
N VAL A 530 47.29 -49.31 -24.80
CA VAL A 530 48.18 -48.21 -25.23
C VAL A 530 49.38 -48.78 -26.01
N PRO A 531 49.52 -48.54 -27.32
CA PRO A 531 50.63 -49.06 -28.12
C PRO A 531 51.97 -48.48 -27.70
N PHE A 532 53.06 -49.24 -27.84
CA PHE A 532 54.41 -48.74 -27.55
C PHE A 532 54.91 -47.67 -28.56
N ASP A 533 54.26 -47.53 -29.71
CA ASP A 533 54.65 -46.63 -30.83
C ASP A 533 54.33 -45.14 -30.62
N GLY A 534 53.84 -44.77 -29.43
CA GLY A 534 53.49 -43.40 -29.08
C GLY A 534 52.16 -42.90 -29.65
N THR A 535 51.38 -43.74 -30.33
CA THR A 535 50.01 -43.41 -30.72
C THR A 535 49.16 -43.13 -29.47
N PRO A 536 48.56 -41.94 -29.31
CA PRO A 536 47.67 -41.65 -28.19
C PRO A 536 46.35 -42.39 -28.35
N VAL A 537 45.86 -42.98 -27.26
CA VAL A 537 44.56 -43.67 -27.17
C VAL A 537 43.67 -42.95 -26.17
N SER A 538 42.40 -42.77 -26.51
CA SER A 538 41.36 -42.18 -25.66
C SER A 538 40.24 -43.20 -25.41
N PRO A 539 39.47 -43.05 -24.31
CA PRO A 539 38.12 -43.64 -24.22
C PRO A 539 37.18 -43.00 -25.26
N ASP A 540 36.07 -43.68 -25.58
CA ASP A 540 34.97 -43.08 -26.38
C ASP A 540 34.15 -42.09 -25.52
N GLU A 541 34.25 -42.22 -24.19
CA GLU A 541 33.53 -41.47 -23.18
C GLU A 541 33.99 -39.99 -23.06
N GLN A 542 33.02 -39.12 -22.78
CA GLN A 542 33.22 -37.72 -22.39
C GLN A 542 32.81 -37.55 -20.92
N PHE A 543 33.62 -36.83 -20.15
CA PHE A 543 33.46 -36.67 -18.71
C PHE A 543 33.16 -35.20 -18.37
N PRO A 544 32.26 -34.92 -17.40
CA PRO A 544 32.02 -33.56 -16.92
C PRO A 544 33.29 -32.90 -16.37
N LEU A 545 33.39 -31.57 -16.48
CA LEU A 545 34.55 -30.86 -15.90
C LEU A 545 34.65 -31.06 -14.38
N GLY A 546 35.89 -31.14 -13.89
CA GLY A 546 36.19 -31.56 -12.51
C GLY A 546 36.18 -33.07 -12.29
N THR A 547 36.02 -33.90 -13.33
CA THR A 547 36.18 -35.35 -13.20
C THR A 547 37.66 -35.70 -13.00
N ARG A 548 37.96 -36.40 -11.91
CA ARG A 548 39.29 -36.94 -11.58
C ARG A 548 39.46 -38.33 -12.18
N ILE A 549 40.36 -38.46 -13.15
CA ILE A 549 40.79 -39.74 -13.72
C ILE A 549 42.00 -40.25 -12.93
N THR A 550 41.99 -41.51 -12.52
CA THR A 550 43.17 -42.21 -11.97
C THR A 550 43.56 -43.35 -12.91
N LEU A 551 44.84 -43.39 -13.29
CA LEU A 551 45.43 -44.31 -14.25
C LEU A 551 46.36 -45.32 -13.53
N SER A 552 46.39 -46.56 -13.99
CA SER A 552 47.36 -47.57 -13.55
C SER A 552 47.70 -48.56 -14.66
N GLU A 553 49.00 -48.78 -14.86
CA GLU A 553 49.57 -49.75 -15.80
C GLU A 553 49.82 -51.10 -15.13
N ASP A 554 49.70 -52.22 -15.86
CA ASP A 554 50.27 -53.51 -15.46
C ASP A 554 51.36 -53.99 -16.46
N LEU A 555 52.60 -54.07 -15.98
CA LEU A 555 53.75 -54.61 -16.73
C LEU A 555 54.08 -56.07 -16.39
N SER A 556 53.36 -56.71 -15.46
CA SER A 556 53.68 -58.06 -14.98
C SER A 556 53.62 -59.14 -16.07
N SER A 557 52.90 -58.86 -17.16
CA SER A 557 52.76 -59.69 -18.36
C SER A 557 53.73 -59.32 -19.50
N VAL A 558 54.40 -58.17 -19.43
CA VAL A 558 55.17 -57.57 -20.54
C VAL A 558 56.68 -57.74 -20.32
N PRO A 559 57.39 -58.54 -21.14
CA PRO A 559 58.84 -58.65 -21.04
C PRO A 559 59.53 -57.33 -21.40
N ALA A 560 60.63 -57.03 -20.71
CA ALA A 560 61.51 -55.91 -21.07
C ALA A 560 62.22 -56.18 -22.42
N PRO A 561 62.70 -55.14 -23.13
CA PRO A 561 63.48 -55.30 -24.36
C PRO A 561 64.74 -56.17 -24.16
N ASP A 562 65.12 -56.94 -25.18
CA ASP A 562 66.24 -57.89 -25.11
C ASP A 562 67.55 -57.23 -24.61
N GLY A 563 68.09 -57.73 -23.48
CA GLY A 563 69.30 -57.20 -22.83
C GLY A 563 69.06 -56.06 -21.84
N TYR A 564 67.80 -55.68 -21.62
CA TYR A 564 67.39 -54.66 -20.66
C TYR A 564 66.42 -55.22 -19.61
N ARG A 565 66.30 -54.51 -18.50
CA ARG A 565 65.30 -54.69 -17.44
C ARG A 565 64.46 -53.42 -17.29
N TRP A 566 63.17 -53.55 -16.99
CA TRP A 566 62.35 -52.41 -16.54
C TRP A 566 62.93 -51.84 -15.24
N THR A 567 62.97 -50.52 -15.10
CA THR A 567 63.47 -49.83 -13.88
C THR A 567 62.48 -48.84 -13.28
N GLY A 568 61.46 -48.42 -14.02
CA GLY A 568 60.37 -47.59 -13.51
C GLY A 568 59.40 -47.15 -14.62
N ALA A 569 58.31 -46.53 -14.22
CA ALA A 569 57.37 -45.86 -15.13
C ALA A 569 57.03 -44.47 -14.56
N THR A 570 57.07 -43.45 -15.42
CA THR A 570 56.74 -42.07 -15.08
C THR A 570 55.53 -41.62 -15.92
N TRP A 571 54.71 -40.75 -15.34
CA TRP A 571 53.48 -40.25 -15.94
C TRP A 571 53.57 -38.73 -15.98
N ASP A 572 53.29 -38.13 -17.14
CA ASP A 572 53.31 -36.69 -17.39
C ASP A 572 51.97 -36.29 -18.00
N PRO A 573 51.15 -35.40 -17.41
CA PRO A 573 51.41 -34.63 -16.18
C PRO A 573 51.39 -35.48 -14.89
N GLY A 574 50.77 -36.66 -14.92
CA GLY A 574 50.71 -37.54 -13.75
C GLY A 574 49.75 -38.72 -13.93
N ARG A 575 49.83 -39.70 -13.00
CA ARG A 575 48.91 -40.86 -12.99
C ARG A 575 47.50 -40.53 -12.46
N ILE A 576 47.30 -39.31 -11.99
CA ILE A 576 46.01 -38.75 -11.61
C ILE A 576 45.90 -37.40 -12.32
N ILE A 577 44.81 -37.19 -13.05
CA ILE A 577 44.52 -35.94 -13.75
C ILE A 577 43.08 -35.52 -13.48
N THR A 578 42.78 -34.23 -13.69
CA THR A 578 41.43 -33.70 -13.66
C THR A 578 41.06 -33.19 -15.06
N ILE A 579 39.86 -33.52 -15.53
CA ILE A 579 39.30 -32.96 -16.76
C ILE A 579 38.93 -31.50 -16.50
N ALA A 580 39.87 -30.59 -16.75
CA ALA A 580 39.75 -29.16 -16.42
C ALA A 580 39.02 -28.35 -17.50
N GLY A 581 39.05 -28.79 -18.77
CA GLY A 581 38.42 -28.11 -19.90
C GLY A 581 37.85 -29.07 -20.93
N THR A 582 37.15 -28.54 -21.93
CA THR A 582 36.39 -29.30 -22.94
C THR A 582 37.23 -29.97 -24.04
N GLY A 583 38.56 -29.93 -23.89
CA GLY A 583 39.52 -30.57 -24.80
C GLY A 583 39.87 -32.01 -24.40
N THR A 584 41.06 -32.44 -24.82
CA THR A 584 41.65 -33.72 -24.44
C THR A 584 42.87 -33.51 -23.56
N SER A 585 42.77 -33.90 -22.28
CA SER A 585 43.92 -33.95 -21.36
C SER A 585 44.85 -35.09 -21.77
N ALA A 586 45.95 -34.78 -22.46
CA ALA A 586 46.93 -35.77 -22.87
C ALA A 586 47.84 -36.20 -21.69
N VAL A 587 48.15 -37.50 -21.63
CA VAL A 587 49.09 -38.08 -20.67
C VAL A 587 50.15 -38.89 -21.42
N VAL A 588 51.42 -38.59 -21.20
CA VAL A 588 52.55 -39.39 -21.67
C VAL A 588 52.97 -40.36 -20.56
N LEU A 589 52.98 -41.65 -20.89
CA LEU A 589 53.42 -42.71 -20.00
C LEU A 589 54.78 -43.23 -20.46
N THR A 590 55.84 -42.87 -19.73
CA THR A 590 57.23 -43.17 -20.07
C THR A 590 57.75 -44.32 -19.21
N ASN A 591 58.02 -45.47 -19.84
CA ASN A 591 58.67 -46.60 -19.16
C ASN A 591 60.18 -46.50 -19.33
N THR A 592 60.91 -46.61 -18.22
CA THR A 592 62.37 -46.59 -18.20
C THR A 592 62.91 -48.02 -18.14
N VAL A 593 63.96 -48.28 -18.93
CA VAL A 593 64.74 -49.52 -18.91
C VAL A 593 66.21 -49.27 -18.61
N ALA A 594 66.93 -50.26 -18.08
CA ALA A 594 68.38 -50.23 -17.94
C ALA A 594 69.03 -51.50 -18.54
N PRO A 595 70.25 -51.43 -19.09
CA PRO A 595 71.00 -52.63 -19.47
C PRO A 595 71.25 -53.55 -18.28
N GLU A 596 71.17 -54.87 -18.47
CA GLU A 596 71.44 -55.85 -17.39
C GLU A 596 72.90 -55.85 -16.87
N ALA A 597 73.82 -55.17 -17.57
CA ALA A 597 75.25 -55.22 -17.30
C ALA A 597 75.81 -54.09 -16.40
N GLU A 598 75.05 -53.02 -16.16
CA GLU A 598 75.52 -51.85 -15.38
C GLU A 598 75.12 -51.95 -13.90
N PRO A 599 76.02 -51.66 -12.94
CA PRO A 599 75.82 -52.03 -11.52
C PRO A 599 75.03 -51.02 -10.68
N ARG A 600 74.82 -49.79 -11.16
CA ARG A 600 73.95 -48.75 -10.57
C ARG A 600 73.71 -47.60 -11.56
N SER A 601 72.53 -46.99 -11.50
CA SER A 601 72.18 -45.75 -12.19
C SER A 601 71.57 -44.73 -11.22
N ILE A 602 71.69 -43.44 -11.56
CA ILE A 602 71.08 -42.32 -10.82
C ILE A 602 70.21 -41.54 -11.82
N SER A 603 68.89 -41.73 -11.79
CA SER A 603 67.95 -40.97 -12.62
C SER A 603 67.33 -39.83 -11.82
N VAL A 604 67.19 -38.67 -12.45
CA VAL A 604 66.40 -37.54 -11.94
C VAL A 604 65.24 -37.30 -12.90
N VAL A 605 64.00 -37.31 -12.40
CA VAL A 605 62.80 -36.96 -13.18
C VAL A 605 62.14 -35.73 -12.58
N LYS A 606 61.68 -34.81 -13.43
CA LYS A 606 60.89 -33.66 -12.99
C LYS A 606 59.41 -34.03 -12.88
N GLN A 607 58.79 -33.64 -11.78
CA GLN A 607 57.34 -33.60 -11.59
C GLN A 607 56.90 -32.18 -11.21
N THR A 608 55.63 -31.91 -11.45
CA THR A 608 55.01 -30.59 -11.29
C THR A 608 53.59 -30.77 -10.76
N VAL A 609 53.13 -29.82 -9.95
CA VAL A 609 51.80 -29.81 -9.32
C VAL A 609 51.10 -28.48 -9.63
N GLY A 610 49.78 -28.53 -9.80
CA GLY A 610 48.99 -27.36 -10.23
C GLY A 610 49.46 -26.81 -11.57
N ALA A 611 49.44 -25.48 -11.72
CA ALA A 611 49.86 -24.80 -12.95
C ALA A 611 51.36 -24.93 -13.30
N ALA A 612 52.20 -25.49 -12.42
CA ALA A 612 53.63 -25.71 -12.70
C ALA A 612 53.88 -26.61 -13.93
N VAL A 613 52.84 -27.30 -14.41
CA VAL A 613 52.89 -28.25 -15.52
C VAL A 613 52.80 -27.61 -16.92
N ASP A 614 52.65 -26.29 -17.04
CA ASP A 614 52.73 -25.63 -18.36
C ASP A 614 54.10 -25.89 -19.02
N PRO A 615 54.16 -26.40 -20.27
CA PRO A 615 55.41 -26.80 -20.92
C PRO A 615 56.34 -25.63 -21.29
N ARG A 616 55.96 -24.37 -21.00
CA ARG A 616 56.86 -23.19 -21.06
C ARG A 616 57.68 -22.97 -19.80
N TYR A 617 57.43 -23.73 -18.73
CA TYR A 617 58.32 -23.74 -17.57
C TYR A 617 59.57 -24.59 -17.86
N GLU A 618 60.74 -23.95 -17.85
CA GLU A 618 62.03 -24.62 -18.00
C GLU A 618 62.63 -24.93 -16.62
N TYR A 619 62.92 -26.22 -16.38
CA TYR A 619 63.47 -26.70 -15.10
C TYR A 619 64.91 -27.21 -15.24
N SER A 620 65.66 -27.17 -14.15
CA SER A 620 67.02 -27.70 -14.09
C SER A 620 67.38 -28.19 -12.69
N VAL A 621 68.38 -29.07 -12.60
CA VAL A 621 68.99 -29.46 -11.32
C VAL A 621 70.49 -29.23 -11.32
N SER A 622 71.03 -29.05 -10.12
CA SER A 622 72.41 -28.70 -9.82
C SER A 622 72.97 -29.72 -8.83
N TYR A 623 74.10 -30.37 -9.16
CA TYR A 623 74.66 -31.47 -8.37
C TYR A 623 76.18 -31.42 -8.30
N ASN A 624 76.78 -32.06 -7.29
CA ASN A 624 78.23 -32.16 -7.12
C ASN A 624 78.91 -33.05 -8.17
N ILE A 625 80.02 -32.57 -8.71
CA ILE A 625 80.84 -33.24 -9.73
C ILE A 625 82.33 -33.12 -9.41
N ASP A 626 83.16 -34.01 -9.96
CA ASP A 626 84.61 -33.84 -9.90
C ASP A 626 85.03 -32.55 -10.64
N PRO A 627 85.74 -31.60 -9.98
CA PRO A 627 86.15 -30.35 -10.60
C PRO A 627 87.18 -30.61 -11.71
N THR A 628 86.80 -30.29 -12.94
CA THR A 628 87.57 -30.63 -14.16
C THR A 628 88.98 -30.04 -14.23
N ALA A 629 89.27 -29.03 -13.40
CA ALA A 629 90.60 -28.51 -13.11
C ALA A 629 90.63 -27.93 -11.67
N PRO A 630 91.80 -27.77 -11.03
CA PRO A 630 91.90 -27.14 -9.72
C PRO A 630 91.38 -25.70 -9.74
N GLY A 631 90.29 -25.44 -9.01
CA GLY A 631 89.62 -24.13 -8.99
C GLY A 631 88.57 -23.92 -10.10
N ALA A 632 88.20 -24.96 -10.84
CA ALA A 632 86.94 -25.00 -11.59
C ALA A 632 85.77 -25.35 -10.65
N ASP A 633 84.53 -25.08 -11.10
CA ASP A 633 83.32 -25.36 -10.33
C ASP A 633 83.18 -26.87 -10.03
N SER A 634 82.82 -27.18 -8.79
CA SER A 634 82.53 -28.54 -8.31
C SER A 634 81.02 -28.88 -8.37
N ARG A 635 80.23 -28.09 -9.10
CA ARG A 635 78.80 -28.31 -9.35
C ARG A 635 78.49 -28.24 -10.84
N ARG A 636 77.43 -28.91 -11.27
CA ARG A 636 76.93 -28.89 -12.64
C ARG A 636 75.41 -28.69 -12.67
N THR A 637 74.97 -27.64 -13.34
CA THR A 637 73.56 -27.46 -13.71
C THR A 637 73.24 -28.29 -14.97
N ARG A 638 72.05 -28.89 -15.00
CA ARG A 638 71.55 -29.69 -16.13
C ARG A 638 70.04 -29.50 -16.25
N ALA A 639 69.58 -29.14 -17.44
CA ALA A 639 68.14 -29.03 -17.72
C ALA A 639 67.44 -30.39 -17.58
N ILE A 640 66.21 -30.37 -17.08
CA ILE A 640 65.33 -31.54 -16.96
C ILE A 640 63.93 -31.16 -17.46
N THR A 641 63.30 -32.06 -18.21
CA THR A 641 61.94 -31.89 -18.73
C THR A 641 60.97 -32.66 -17.84
N VAL A 642 59.73 -32.19 -17.70
CA VAL A 642 58.67 -32.89 -16.97
C VAL A 642 58.50 -34.31 -17.53
N GLY A 643 58.34 -35.31 -16.65
CA GLY A 643 58.18 -36.72 -17.01
C GLY A 643 59.41 -37.46 -17.53
N ASP A 644 60.36 -36.75 -18.14
CA ASP A 644 61.51 -37.30 -18.85
C ASP A 644 62.70 -37.57 -17.89
N PRO A 645 63.12 -38.83 -17.69
CA PRO A 645 64.18 -39.18 -16.74
C PRO A 645 65.57 -38.84 -17.31
N VAL A 646 66.33 -38.06 -16.55
CA VAL A 646 67.67 -37.58 -16.89
C VAL A 646 68.71 -38.24 -16.00
N VAL A 647 69.58 -39.07 -16.58
CA VAL A 647 70.57 -39.85 -15.82
C VAL A 647 71.87 -39.09 -15.58
N LEU A 648 72.29 -39.00 -14.32
CA LEU A 648 73.54 -38.39 -13.91
C LEU A 648 74.68 -39.41 -14.06
N THR A 649 75.69 -39.09 -14.87
CA THR A 649 76.76 -40.02 -15.28
C THR A 649 78.14 -39.63 -14.75
N ASP A 650 78.18 -38.55 -13.99
CA ASP A 650 79.33 -37.67 -13.79
C ASP A 650 79.36 -37.04 -12.37
N VAL A 651 78.56 -37.61 -11.45
CA VAL A 651 78.55 -37.28 -10.01
C VAL A 651 79.93 -37.56 -9.40
N GLU A 652 80.35 -36.72 -8.47
CA GLU A 652 81.67 -36.73 -7.80
C GLU A 652 82.19 -38.13 -7.40
N THR A 653 83.43 -38.45 -7.80
CA THR A 653 83.99 -39.80 -7.68
C THR A 653 84.27 -40.17 -6.22
N GLY A 654 83.36 -40.92 -5.62
CA GLY A 654 83.49 -41.47 -4.27
C GLY A 654 82.86 -40.60 -3.17
N ALA A 655 82.00 -39.65 -3.53
CA ALA A 655 81.17 -38.94 -2.55
C ALA A 655 80.23 -39.92 -1.80
N GLU A 656 80.01 -39.63 -0.51
CA GLU A 656 79.03 -40.37 0.32
C GLU A 656 77.59 -39.86 0.09
N PHE A 657 77.44 -38.67 -0.48
CA PHE A 657 76.17 -38.00 -0.77
C PHE A 657 76.15 -37.35 -2.16
N LEU A 658 74.98 -37.34 -2.79
CA LEU A 658 74.63 -36.50 -3.93
C LEU A 658 74.06 -35.19 -3.37
N GLN A 659 74.80 -34.09 -3.57
CA GLN A 659 74.44 -32.75 -3.09
C GLN A 659 73.54 -32.05 -4.12
N LEU A 660 72.25 -32.38 -4.11
CA LEU A 660 71.30 -31.92 -5.14
C LEU A 660 70.65 -30.59 -4.75
N ALA A 661 70.42 -29.72 -5.73
CA ALA A 661 69.60 -28.51 -5.59
C ALA A 661 68.88 -28.20 -6.91
N GLU A 662 67.87 -27.33 -6.87
CA GLU A 662 67.17 -26.83 -8.05
C GLU A 662 67.32 -25.30 -8.15
N PRO A 663 67.93 -24.77 -9.24
CA PRO A 663 67.91 -23.35 -9.55
C PRO A 663 66.50 -22.82 -9.81
N ILE A 664 66.32 -21.49 -9.69
CA ILE A 664 65.07 -20.79 -10.00
C ILE A 664 64.53 -21.20 -11.39
N PRO A 665 63.27 -21.69 -11.51
CA PRO A 665 62.67 -22.03 -12.79
C PRO A 665 62.55 -20.82 -13.73
N LEU A 666 62.47 -21.07 -15.03
CA LEU A 666 62.19 -20.03 -16.02
C LEU A 666 60.79 -20.22 -16.61
N LEU A 667 60.10 -19.13 -16.94
CA LEU A 667 58.91 -19.13 -17.81
C LEU A 667 59.24 -18.35 -19.09
N ASP A 668 59.06 -18.97 -20.25
CA ASP A 668 59.42 -18.38 -21.56
C ASP A 668 60.87 -17.81 -21.59
N GLY A 669 61.78 -18.44 -20.84
CA GLY A 669 63.20 -18.07 -20.71
C GLY A 669 63.52 -16.96 -19.70
N ALA A 670 62.55 -16.45 -18.93
CA ALA A 670 62.75 -15.47 -17.86
C ALA A 670 62.57 -16.11 -16.46
N PRO A 671 63.40 -15.79 -15.44
CA PRO A 671 63.22 -16.33 -14.09
C PRO A 671 61.86 -15.98 -13.49
N VAL A 672 61.19 -16.96 -12.89
CA VAL A 672 59.91 -16.78 -12.19
C VAL A 672 60.10 -16.08 -10.84
N ASP A 673 59.06 -15.44 -10.30
CA ASP A 673 59.07 -15.04 -8.89
C ASP A 673 58.82 -16.28 -8.02
N VAL A 674 59.83 -16.67 -7.25
CA VAL A 674 59.81 -17.87 -6.39
C VAL A 674 59.22 -17.61 -4.99
N SER A 675 58.51 -16.48 -4.80
CA SER A 675 57.57 -16.31 -3.68
C SER A 675 56.16 -16.85 -3.99
N ASP A 676 55.83 -17.00 -5.28
CA ASP A 676 54.61 -17.64 -5.81
C ASP A 676 54.68 -19.18 -5.82
N TRP A 677 55.76 -19.78 -5.28
CA TRP A 677 56.08 -21.21 -5.37
C TRP A 677 56.40 -21.81 -4.01
N GLU A 678 56.07 -23.08 -3.83
CA GLU A 678 56.64 -23.89 -2.76
C GLU A 678 58.11 -24.22 -3.01
N ALA A 679 58.85 -24.51 -1.94
CA ALA A 679 60.26 -24.90 -2.03
C ALA A 679 60.39 -26.31 -2.65
N PRO A 680 61.42 -26.57 -3.50
CA PRO A 680 61.49 -27.80 -4.28
C PRO A 680 61.67 -29.04 -3.39
N VAL A 681 60.88 -30.08 -3.69
CA VAL A 681 60.83 -31.33 -2.92
C VAL A 681 61.44 -32.48 -3.72
N PHE A 682 62.40 -33.17 -3.11
CA PHE A 682 63.16 -34.26 -3.71
C PHE A 682 62.77 -35.59 -3.04
N ARG A 683 62.01 -36.43 -3.75
CA ARG A 683 61.67 -37.79 -3.30
C ARG A 683 62.66 -38.78 -3.90
N VAL A 684 63.40 -39.47 -3.05
CA VAL A 684 64.48 -40.38 -3.45
C VAL A 684 64.03 -41.81 -3.21
N THR A 685 63.97 -42.62 -4.27
CA THR A 685 63.71 -44.06 -4.18
C THR A 685 65.00 -44.84 -4.42
N THR A 686 65.35 -45.70 -3.45
CA THR A 686 66.55 -46.54 -3.44
C THR A 686 66.15 -47.96 -3.02
N ASP A 687 66.48 -48.98 -3.83
CA ASP A 687 66.13 -50.38 -3.60
C ASP A 687 64.63 -50.64 -3.24
N GLY A 688 63.73 -49.78 -3.73
CA GLY A 688 62.28 -49.84 -3.48
C GLY A 688 61.80 -49.16 -2.20
N VAL A 689 62.66 -48.45 -1.47
CA VAL A 689 62.29 -47.58 -0.34
C VAL A 689 62.37 -46.12 -0.78
N THR A 690 61.31 -45.34 -0.51
CA THR A 690 61.24 -43.90 -0.85
C THR A 690 61.37 -43.02 0.40
N GLU A 691 62.28 -42.06 0.36
CA GLU A 691 62.48 -41.01 1.36
C GLU A 691 62.22 -39.62 0.76
N THR A 692 61.95 -38.60 1.58
CA THR A 692 61.66 -37.22 1.13
C THR A 692 62.64 -36.23 1.74
N TYR A 693 63.19 -35.37 0.89
CA TYR A 693 64.11 -34.29 1.24
C TYR A 693 63.51 -32.97 0.73
N THR A 694 63.59 -31.91 1.51
CA THR A 694 63.01 -30.59 1.19
C THR A 694 64.10 -29.54 1.31
N ALA A 695 64.27 -28.71 0.27
CA ALA A 695 65.19 -27.57 0.33
C ALA A 695 64.56 -26.40 1.11
N GLY A 696 65.39 -25.47 1.60
CA GLY A 696 64.96 -24.20 2.18
C GLY A 696 64.58 -23.13 1.15
N GLY A 697 64.65 -23.44 -0.15
CA GLY A 697 64.37 -22.54 -1.27
C GLY A 697 65.18 -22.92 -2.51
N TYR A 698 65.07 -22.11 -3.57
CA TYR A 698 65.73 -22.35 -4.86
C TYR A 698 67.20 -21.88 -4.87
N GLU A 699 68.08 -22.56 -5.63
CA GLU A 699 69.48 -22.16 -5.81
C GLU A 699 69.52 -20.81 -6.56
N GLY A 700 69.99 -19.76 -5.86
CA GLY A 700 69.97 -18.38 -6.33
C GLY A 700 68.97 -17.47 -5.59
N GLN A 701 67.94 -18.04 -4.96
CA GLN A 701 67.02 -17.35 -4.05
C GLN A 701 67.58 -17.31 -2.62
N VAL A 702 68.00 -18.48 -2.12
CA VAL A 702 68.52 -18.68 -0.77
C VAL A 702 70.02 -19.02 -0.79
N PRO A 703 70.74 -18.98 0.34
CA PRO A 703 72.13 -19.44 0.40
C PRO A 703 72.28 -20.89 -0.08
N LEU A 704 73.38 -21.20 -0.75
CA LEU A 704 73.60 -22.54 -1.33
C LEU A 704 73.59 -23.67 -0.29
N SER A 705 73.94 -23.39 0.97
CA SER A 705 73.82 -24.33 2.09
C SER A 705 72.39 -24.73 2.42
N ASP A 706 71.42 -23.92 1.99
CA ASP A 706 70.02 -24.00 2.37
C ASP A 706 69.17 -24.49 1.18
N ALA A 707 69.63 -24.26 -0.06
CA ALA A 707 69.07 -24.81 -1.29
C ALA A 707 69.50 -26.27 -1.60
N VAL A 708 70.56 -26.77 -0.96
CA VAL A 708 71.11 -28.11 -1.20
C VAL A 708 70.52 -29.15 -0.23
N VAL A 709 70.16 -30.32 -0.78
CA VAL A 709 69.85 -31.54 -0.01
C VAL A 709 70.95 -32.59 -0.20
N ASP A 710 71.41 -33.19 0.90
CA ASP A 710 72.42 -34.26 0.90
C ASP A 710 71.75 -35.64 0.84
N ILE A 711 71.70 -36.22 -0.37
CA ILE A 711 71.06 -37.51 -0.64
C ILE A 711 72.08 -38.66 -0.51
N PRO A 712 71.90 -39.65 0.38
CA PRO A 712 72.88 -40.73 0.58
C PRO A 712 73.12 -41.61 -0.66
N LEU A 713 74.39 -41.95 -0.93
CA LEU A 713 74.78 -42.81 -2.05
C LEU A 713 75.15 -44.23 -1.60
N PRO A 714 74.29 -45.25 -1.79
CA PRO A 714 74.60 -46.64 -1.44
C PRO A 714 75.67 -47.27 -2.33
N ALA A 715 76.24 -48.39 -1.85
CA ALA A 715 77.27 -49.15 -2.54
C ALA A 715 76.75 -49.97 -3.74
N SER A 716 75.44 -50.17 -3.84
CA SER A 716 74.72 -50.89 -4.90
C SER A 716 73.26 -50.46 -4.90
N GLY A 717 72.53 -50.74 -5.98
CA GLY A 717 71.13 -50.33 -6.17
C GLY A 717 71.02 -49.18 -7.16
N ASP A 718 69.86 -49.08 -7.82
CA ASP A 718 69.50 -47.90 -8.60
C ASP A 718 68.86 -46.84 -7.70
N ILE A 719 69.15 -45.58 -7.99
CA ILE A 719 68.58 -44.41 -7.30
C ILE A 719 67.71 -43.65 -8.31
N SER A 720 66.45 -43.39 -7.95
CA SER A 720 65.58 -42.49 -8.71
C SER A 720 65.17 -41.31 -7.85
N VAL A 721 65.36 -40.10 -8.35
CA VAL A 721 64.99 -38.84 -7.68
C VAL A 721 63.85 -38.17 -8.45
N GLU A 722 62.70 -38.07 -7.81
CA GLU A 722 61.53 -37.32 -8.25
C GLU A 722 61.63 -35.90 -7.69
N VAL A 723 61.77 -34.90 -8.54
CA VAL A 723 61.91 -33.49 -8.13
C VAL A 723 60.63 -32.73 -8.45
N THR A 724 59.90 -32.37 -7.41
CA THR A 724 58.56 -31.77 -7.48
C THR A 724 58.62 -30.27 -7.22
N ASN A 725 58.04 -29.48 -8.13
CA ASN A 725 57.67 -28.09 -7.84
C ASN A 725 56.14 -27.93 -7.90
N GLU A 726 55.66 -26.94 -7.16
CA GLU A 726 54.25 -26.64 -6.95
C GLU A 726 54.15 -25.12 -6.88
N LEU A 727 53.28 -24.50 -7.71
CA LEU A 727 52.93 -23.10 -7.47
C LEU A 727 52.03 -23.05 -6.24
N ARG A 728 52.13 -21.97 -5.48
CA ARG A 728 51.15 -21.64 -4.46
C ARG A 728 49.85 -21.25 -5.14
N GLU A 729 48.73 -21.65 -4.55
CA GLU A 729 47.39 -21.36 -5.07
C GLU A 729 46.59 -20.60 -4.01
N GLY A 730 45.77 -19.65 -4.46
CA GLY A 730 44.90 -18.83 -3.62
C GLY A 730 43.61 -18.51 -4.36
N THR A 731 42.74 -17.69 -3.76
CA THR A 731 41.47 -17.29 -4.39
C THR A 731 41.18 -15.82 -4.15
N PHE A 732 40.04 -15.35 -4.67
CA PHE A 732 39.54 -14.01 -4.39
C PHE A 732 38.15 -14.06 -3.76
N ALA A 733 37.74 -12.97 -3.13
CA ALA A 733 36.37 -12.75 -2.70
C ALA A 733 35.90 -11.34 -3.06
N VAL A 734 34.64 -11.20 -3.49
CA VAL A 734 34.02 -9.90 -3.79
C VAL A 734 33.04 -9.56 -2.67
N GLN A 735 33.15 -8.35 -2.10
CA GLN A 735 32.20 -7.80 -1.11
C GLN A 735 31.47 -6.57 -1.68
N LYS A 736 30.22 -6.35 -1.27
CA LYS A 736 29.42 -5.18 -1.66
C LYS A 736 29.65 -3.99 -0.73
N ARG A 737 29.58 -2.77 -1.28
CA ARG A 737 29.38 -1.51 -0.54
C ARG A 737 28.49 -0.56 -1.33
N PHE A 738 28.03 0.48 -0.64
CA PHE A 738 27.19 1.54 -1.21
C PHE A 738 27.69 2.93 -0.84
N GLU A 739 27.38 3.89 -1.72
CA GLU A 739 27.45 5.33 -1.45
C GLU A 739 26.07 5.95 -1.73
N GLY A 740 25.62 6.86 -0.87
CA GLY A 740 24.31 7.52 -1.00
C GLY A 740 23.11 6.74 -0.42
N ILE A 741 23.24 5.42 -0.28
CA ILE A 741 22.33 4.51 0.46
C ILE A 741 23.14 3.60 1.41
N VAL A 742 22.46 2.89 2.31
CA VAL A 742 22.99 1.81 3.17
C VAL A 742 22.35 0.45 2.83
N PRO A 743 22.90 -0.70 3.26
CA PRO A 743 22.29 -2.00 2.97
C PRO A 743 20.83 -2.14 3.44
N ASP A 744 20.47 -1.55 4.58
CA ASP A 744 19.12 -1.56 5.15
C ASP A 744 18.09 -0.73 4.34
N ASP A 745 18.54 0.02 3.32
CA ASP A 745 17.67 0.73 2.38
C ASP A 745 17.11 -0.20 1.28
N LEU A 746 17.59 -1.45 1.19
CA LEU A 746 17.24 -2.44 0.17
C LEU A 746 16.45 -3.62 0.76
N PRO A 747 15.65 -4.34 -0.04
CA PRO A 747 14.95 -5.55 0.41
C PRO A 747 15.92 -6.59 0.99
N PRO A 748 15.63 -7.18 2.16
CA PRO A 748 16.46 -8.22 2.77
C PRO A 748 16.75 -9.37 1.79
N GLY A 749 18.03 -9.69 1.60
CA GLY A 749 18.46 -10.73 0.68
C GLY A 749 18.71 -10.28 -0.77
N THR A 750 18.66 -8.98 -1.07
CA THR A 750 19.05 -8.45 -2.40
C THR A 750 20.50 -8.83 -2.76
N LEU A 751 20.71 -9.43 -3.94
CA LEU A 751 22.02 -9.85 -4.43
C LEU A 751 22.40 -9.14 -5.74
N PHE A 752 23.69 -8.80 -5.89
CA PHE A 752 24.27 -8.19 -7.09
C PHE A 752 25.17 -9.19 -7.82
N THR A 753 25.18 -9.18 -9.15
CA THR A 753 26.08 -10.09 -9.90
C THR A 753 27.39 -9.39 -10.27
N ALA A 754 28.50 -9.87 -9.70
CA ALA A 754 29.85 -9.53 -10.15
C ALA A 754 30.32 -10.53 -11.21
N GLN A 755 30.64 -10.02 -12.40
CA GLN A 755 31.34 -10.74 -13.46
C GLN A 755 32.85 -10.61 -13.22
N TRP A 756 33.61 -11.68 -13.43
CA TRP A 756 35.06 -11.71 -13.24
C TRP A 756 35.75 -12.42 -14.40
N THR A 757 36.98 -12.00 -14.70
CA THR A 757 37.89 -12.66 -15.65
C THR A 757 39.27 -12.78 -14.99
N ALA A 758 39.71 -14.02 -14.78
CA ALA A 758 41.01 -14.35 -14.21
C ALA A 758 41.98 -14.78 -15.33
N THR A 759 43.17 -14.19 -15.36
CA THR A 759 44.26 -14.51 -16.30
C THR A 759 45.47 -14.99 -15.52
N THR A 760 45.89 -16.24 -15.71
CA THR A 760 47.02 -16.84 -14.99
C THR A 760 48.37 -16.22 -15.42
N PRO A 761 49.48 -16.45 -14.68
CA PRO A 761 50.82 -16.06 -15.13
C PRO A 761 51.22 -16.64 -16.49
N THR A 762 50.64 -17.80 -16.84
CA THR A 762 50.82 -18.48 -18.13
C THR A 762 49.91 -17.91 -19.24
N GLY A 763 48.94 -17.05 -18.91
CA GLY A 763 48.03 -16.42 -19.87
C GLY A 763 46.81 -17.28 -20.25
N GLU A 764 46.48 -18.30 -19.45
CA GLU A 764 45.19 -18.98 -19.53
C GLU A 764 44.10 -18.07 -18.93
N VAL A 765 42.93 -18.01 -19.58
CA VAL A 765 41.84 -17.11 -19.21
C VAL A 765 40.60 -17.89 -18.82
N THR A 766 40.18 -17.75 -17.57
CA THR A 766 38.92 -18.27 -17.03
C THR A 766 38.00 -17.10 -16.67
N ALA A 767 36.71 -17.21 -16.96
CA ALA A 767 35.73 -16.17 -16.63
C ALA A 767 34.48 -16.76 -15.97
N GLY A 768 33.84 -15.98 -15.09
CA GLY A 768 32.66 -16.42 -14.37
C GLY A 768 31.87 -15.29 -13.73
N ARG A 769 30.87 -15.68 -12.93
CA ARG A 769 29.96 -14.76 -12.24
C ARG A 769 29.66 -15.25 -10.83
N VAL A 770 29.76 -14.37 -9.83
CA VAL A 770 29.36 -14.61 -8.44
C VAL A 770 28.22 -13.68 -8.04
N ARG A 771 27.36 -14.12 -7.11
CA ARG A 771 26.26 -13.34 -6.55
C ARG A 771 26.70 -12.81 -5.19
N VAL A 772 26.78 -11.50 -5.05
CA VAL A 772 27.34 -10.78 -3.90
C VAL A 772 26.21 -10.12 -3.12
N PRO A 773 26.03 -10.43 -1.83
CA PRO A 773 24.93 -9.90 -1.03
C PRO A 773 25.10 -8.42 -0.67
N ALA A 774 23.97 -7.72 -0.50
CA ALA A 774 23.92 -6.31 -0.15
C ALA A 774 24.53 -5.97 1.24
N ASP A 775 24.55 -6.93 2.17
CA ASP A 775 25.08 -6.77 3.54
C ASP A 775 26.60 -6.52 3.59
N GLY A 776 27.31 -6.76 2.49
CA GLY A 776 28.76 -6.65 2.39
C GLY A 776 29.52 -7.92 2.81
N SER A 777 28.84 -9.05 3.00
CA SER A 777 29.51 -10.34 3.20
C SER A 777 30.31 -10.73 1.95
N PRO A 778 31.60 -11.11 2.08
CA PRO A 778 32.45 -11.44 0.95
C PRO A 778 32.11 -12.83 0.37
N VAL A 779 32.07 -12.94 -0.96
CA VAL A 779 31.77 -14.18 -1.69
C VAL A 779 32.88 -14.52 -2.67
N SER A 780 33.41 -15.74 -2.57
CA SER A 780 34.39 -16.33 -3.50
C SER A 780 33.70 -17.09 -4.65
N PRO A 781 34.38 -17.30 -5.79
CA PRO A 781 33.99 -18.37 -6.72
C PRO A 781 34.20 -19.74 -6.07
N GLU A 782 33.38 -20.73 -6.43
CA GLU A 782 33.43 -22.11 -5.93
C GLU A 782 33.72 -23.11 -7.05
N ASP A 783 34.24 -24.28 -6.69
CA ASP A 783 34.47 -25.43 -7.56
C ASP A 783 33.23 -26.37 -7.62
N ALA A 784 33.34 -27.50 -8.33
CA ALA A 784 32.27 -28.51 -8.42
C ALA A 784 32.04 -29.33 -7.12
N SER A 785 32.78 -29.04 -6.06
CA SER A 785 32.69 -29.64 -4.72
C SER A 785 32.07 -28.68 -3.70
N GLY A 786 32.02 -27.37 -4.00
CA GLY A 786 31.66 -26.29 -3.07
C GLY A 786 32.86 -25.75 -2.27
N ASP A 787 34.09 -26.13 -2.65
CA ASP A 787 35.31 -25.54 -2.11
C ASP A 787 35.67 -24.26 -2.92
N PRO A 788 36.38 -23.27 -2.36
CA PRO A 788 36.75 -22.06 -3.11
C PRO A 788 37.59 -22.37 -4.34
N LEU A 789 37.23 -21.81 -5.49
CA LEU A 789 37.96 -22.01 -6.74
C LEU A 789 39.36 -21.37 -6.64
N LEU A 790 40.38 -22.23 -6.70
CA LEU A 790 41.78 -21.84 -6.58
C LEU A 790 42.38 -21.40 -7.93
N PHE A 791 43.31 -20.47 -7.84
CA PHE A 791 44.10 -19.94 -8.94
C PHE A 791 45.58 -19.86 -8.51
N PRO A 792 46.54 -20.04 -9.43
CA PRO A 792 47.95 -19.84 -9.11
C PRO A 792 48.25 -18.42 -8.63
N TYR A 793 49.20 -18.27 -7.72
CA TYR A 793 49.75 -16.97 -7.34
C TYR A 793 50.27 -16.21 -8.59
N GLY A 794 50.15 -14.89 -8.57
CA GLY A 794 50.39 -14.03 -9.74
C GLY A 794 49.24 -13.99 -10.76
N THR A 795 48.16 -14.76 -10.59
CA THR A 795 46.94 -14.63 -11.41
C THR A 795 46.32 -13.25 -11.25
N VAL A 796 45.99 -12.59 -12.34
CA VAL A 796 45.36 -11.25 -12.36
C VAL A 796 43.87 -11.38 -12.63
N VAL A 797 43.02 -10.75 -11.83
CA VAL A 797 41.56 -10.77 -11.94
C VAL A 797 41.03 -9.37 -12.23
N GLU A 798 40.25 -9.25 -13.30
CA GLU A 798 39.48 -8.06 -13.67
C GLU A 798 37.98 -8.27 -13.40
N PHE A 799 37.28 -7.20 -13.00
CA PHE A 799 35.88 -7.25 -12.57
C PHE A 799 34.96 -6.30 -13.32
N ARG A 800 33.69 -6.68 -13.44
CA ARG A 800 32.61 -5.86 -13.98
C ARG A 800 31.28 -6.23 -13.31
N GLU A 801 30.44 -5.25 -12.99
CA GLU A 801 29.08 -5.53 -12.54
C GLU A 801 28.14 -5.83 -13.72
N ALA A 802 27.20 -6.75 -13.53
CA ALA A 802 26.03 -6.90 -14.39
C ALA A 802 25.06 -5.67 -14.23
N PRO A 803 23.90 -5.63 -14.90
CA PRO A 803 22.84 -4.72 -14.48
C PRO A 803 22.52 -4.92 -12.99
N ALA A 804 22.37 -3.84 -12.24
CA ALA A 804 21.95 -3.91 -10.84
C ALA A 804 20.47 -4.35 -10.74
N PRO A 805 20.04 -4.97 -9.63
CA PRO A 805 18.62 -5.15 -9.33
C PRO A 805 17.92 -3.79 -9.33
N LEU A 806 16.89 -3.64 -10.17
CA LEU A 806 16.03 -2.47 -10.13
C LEU A 806 15.25 -2.50 -8.80
N GLN A 807 15.15 -1.35 -8.14
CA GLN A 807 14.44 -1.22 -6.87
C GLN A 807 13.54 0.02 -6.91
N ARG A 808 12.31 -0.13 -6.42
CA ARG A 808 11.33 0.94 -6.34
C ARG A 808 11.93 2.15 -5.61
N GLY A 809 11.96 3.30 -6.28
CA GLY A 809 12.44 4.56 -5.69
C GLY A 809 13.95 4.65 -5.50
N VAL A 810 14.76 3.79 -6.14
CA VAL A 810 16.23 3.82 -6.05
C VAL A 810 16.85 3.96 -7.45
N SER A 811 17.40 5.14 -7.71
CA SER A 811 18.17 5.43 -8.93
C SER A 811 19.65 5.07 -8.74
N TRP A 812 20.11 4.04 -9.45
CA TRP A 812 21.54 3.67 -9.52
C TRP A 812 22.33 4.68 -10.37
N VAL A 813 23.39 5.26 -9.80
CA VAL A 813 24.18 6.35 -10.41
C VAL A 813 25.48 5.84 -11.04
N SER A 814 26.23 5.01 -10.31
CA SER A 814 27.52 4.47 -10.78
C SER A 814 27.93 3.21 -10.01
N THR A 815 28.84 2.45 -10.60
CA THR A 815 29.49 1.29 -9.99
C THR A 815 31.00 1.42 -10.10
N SER A 816 31.74 0.87 -9.14
CA SER A 816 33.19 0.95 -9.05
C SER A 816 33.76 -0.26 -8.31
N PHE A 817 35.00 -0.61 -8.61
CA PHE A 817 35.74 -1.70 -7.98
C PHE A 817 37.01 -1.10 -7.37
N THR A 818 37.42 -1.61 -6.21
CA THR A 818 38.64 -1.22 -5.48
C THR A 818 39.24 -2.48 -4.82
N PRO A 819 40.45 -2.92 -5.24
CA PRO A 819 41.39 -2.24 -6.15
C PRO A 819 40.98 -2.17 -7.63
N GLY A 820 40.02 -2.96 -8.10
CA GLY A 820 39.52 -2.94 -9.49
C GLY A 820 40.36 -3.74 -10.49
N THR A 821 41.62 -4.01 -10.14
CA THR A 821 42.41 -5.10 -10.69
C THR A 821 43.13 -5.76 -9.51
N LEU A 822 42.98 -7.06 -9.37
CA LEU A 822 43.40 -7.83 -8.20
C LEU A 822 44.44 -8.88 -8.63
N THR A 823 45.49 -9.09 -7.81
CA THR A 823 46.48 -10.16 -8.07
C THR A 823 46.43 -11.17 -6.93
N ILE A 824 46.25 -12.44 -7.27
CA ILE A 824 46.24 -13.54 -6.30
C ILE A 824 47.64 -13.69 -5.69
N GLY A 825 47.73 -13.76 -4.36
CA GLY A 825 48.99 -13.85 -3.62
C GLY A 825 49.66 -12.52 -3.27
N ASP A 826 49.18 -11.37 -3.77
CA ASP A 826 49.76 -10.08 -3.37
C ASP A 826 49.62 -9.85 -1.85
N GLY A 827 50.68 -9.33 -1.24
CA GLY A 827 50.79 -9.21 0.21
C GLY A 827 50.88 -10.54 0.99
N ASP A 828 51.12 -11.68 0.31
CA ASP A 828 51.14 -13.04 0.87
C ASP A 828 49.77 -13.50 1.43
N ALA A 829 48.68 -13.11 0.76
CA ALA A 829 47.31 -13.41 1.18
C ALA A 829 46.65 -14.54 0.35
N ASP A 830 46.28 -15.64 1.02
CA ASP A 830 45.57 -16.78 0.42
C ASP A 830 44.20 -16.41 -0.19
N VAL A 831 43.57 -15.32 0.31
CA VAL A 831 42.31 -14.76 -0.19
C VAL A 831 42.46 -13.26 -0.43
N ALA A 832 42.47 -12.85 -1.69
CA ALA A 832 42.50 -11.45 -2.10
C ALA A 832 41.07 -10.85 -2.16
N VAL A 833 40.84 -9.65 -1.60
CA VAL A 833 39.47 -9.10 -1.46
C VAL A 833 39.24 -7.88 -2.36
N GLU A 834 38.22 -7.97 -3.20
CA GLU A 834 37.75 -6.92 -4.10
C GLU A 834 36.47 -6.25 -3.56
N THR A 835 36.36 -4.93 -3.64
CA THR A 835 35.22 -4.17 -3.09
C THR A 835 34.39 -3.52 -4.19
N MET A 836 33.24 -4.12 -4.50
CA MET A 836 32.26 -3.61 -5.46
C MET A 836 31.38 -2.54 -4.79
N THR A 837 31.57 -1.27 -5.15
CA THR A 837 30.90 -0.12 -4.53
C THR A 837 29.96 0.57 -5.51
N ASN A 838 28.67 0.66 -5.16
CA ASN A 838 27.65 1.31 -5.99
C ASN A 838 27.17 2.61 -5.38
N THR A 839 27.15 3.67 -6.18
CA THR A 839 26.54 4.95 -5.82
C THR A 839 25.07 4.95 -6.24
N ALA A 840 24.17 5.31 -5.33
CA ALA A 840 22.74 5.39 -5.60
C ALA A 840 22.09 6.62 -4.93
N THR A 841 20.90 6.98 -5.39
CA THR A 841 20.07 8.04 -4.78
C THR A 841 18.61 7.60 -4.73
N PHE A 842 17.94 7.90 -3.63
CA PHE A 842 16.48 7.77 -3.58
C PHE A 842 15.79 8.75 -4.52
N ASP A 843 14.77 8.28 -5.23
CA ASP A 843 13.74 9.10 -5.86
C ASP A 843 12.81 9.61 -4.74
N ARG A 844 12.40 10.88 -4.79
CA ARG A 844 11.69 11.54 -3.67
C ARG A 844 10.49 12.35 -4.14
N GLY A 845 9.36 12.15 -3.48
CA GLY A 845 8.12 12.93 -3.67
C GLY A 845 7.79 13.79 -2.45
N THR A 846 6.64 14.48 -2.49
CA THR A 846 6.08 15.22 -1.35
C THR A 846 4.55 15.24 -1.46
N PHE A 847 3.86 15.88 -0.52
CA PHE A 847 2.41 16.02 -0.50
C PHE A 847 2.00 17.45 -0.10
N GLN A 848 0.72 17.77 -0.24
CA GLN A 848 0.11 19.01 0.23
C GLN A 848 -1.10 18.73 1.12
N VAL A 849 -1.41 19.68 1.99
CA VAL A 849 -2.65 19.74 2.76
C VAL A 849 -3.33 21.08 2.46
N ALA A 850 -4.66 21.09 2.36
CA ALA A 850 -5.49 22.28 2.21
C ALA A 850 -6.52 22.34 3.35
N LYS A 851 -6.87 23.56 3.82
CA LYS A 851 -7.95 23.75 4.79
C LYS A 851 -9.29 23.90 4.06
N ASN A 852 -10.34 23.37 4.67
CA ASN A 852 -11.71 23.79 4.40
C ASN A 852 -12.38 24.19 5.73
N LEU A 853 -13.42 25.02 5.65
CA LEU A 853 -14.20 25.48 6.79
C LEU A 853 -15.69 25.37 6.44
N ALA A 854 -16.44 24.67 7.27
CA ALA A 854 -17.89 24.49 7.14
C ALA A 854 -18.61 25.15 8.33
N GLY A 855 -19.80 25.70 8.10
CA GLY A 855 -20.57 26.46 9.11
C GLY A 855 -20.04 27.87 9.44
N ILE A 856 -18.79 28.21 9.09
CA ILE A 856 -18.19 29.54 9.30
C ILE A 856 -17.39 30.01 8.08
N ALA A 857 -17.47 31.30 7.74
CA ALA A 857 -16.68 31.88 6.64
C ALA A 857 -15.22 32.12 7.07
N PRO A 858 -14.22 31.95 6.17
CA PRO A 858 -12.81 32.16 6.51
C PRO A 858 -12.50 33.54 7.09
N GLU A 859 -13.22 34.59 6.69
CA GLU A 859 -13.03 35.96 7.18
C GLU A 859 -13.57 36.20 8.60
N GLN A 860 -14.29 35.25 9.20
CA GLN A 860 -14.76 35.30 10.59
C GLN A 860 -13.76 34.67 11.57
N VAL A 861 -12.85 33.80 11.10
CA VAL A 861 -11.86 33.12 11.92
C VAL A 861 -10.69 34.06 12.22
N THR A 862 -10.25 34.14 13.47
CA THR A 862 -9.24 35.11 13.94
C THR A 862 -7.79 34.66 13.70
N THR A 863 -7.57 33.40 13.28
CA THR A 863 -6.26 32.88 12.86
C THR A 863 -6.14 32.81 11.34
N ASP A 864 -5.00 33.28 10.81
CA ASP A 864 -4.62 33.05 9.41
C ASP A 864 -4.23 31.58 9.14
N THR A 865 -4.00 30.77 10.19
CA THR A 865 -3.39 29.42 10.05
C THR A 865 -3.82 28.38 11.09
N PHE A 866 -3.92 27.12 10.65
CA PHE A 866 -4.08 25.90 11.45
C PHE A 866 -2.78 25.08 11.48
N LEU A 867 -2.69 24.05 12.34
CA LEU A 867 -1.51 23.19 12.50
C LEU A 867 -1.84 21.71 12.24
N VAL A 868 -1.28 21.15 11.16
CA VAL A 868 -1.42 19.73 10.84
C VAL A 868 -0.10 19.00 11.11
N GLY A 869 -0.10 18.09 12.09
CA GLY A 869 0.98 17.14 12.30
C GLY A 869 0.98 16.04 11.24
N TYR A 870 2.18 15.59 10.86
CA TYR A 870 2.35 14.38 10.05
C TYR A 870 3.32 13.40 10.70
N LEU A 871 3.02 12.12 10.53
CA LEU A 871 3.93 11.00 10.77
C LEU A 871 4.24 10.36 9.41
N ALA A 872 5.52 10.30 9.07
CA ALA A 872 6.03 9.71 7.84
C ALA A 872 6.82 8.43 8.17
N LEU A 873 6.24 7.27 7.85
CA LEU A 873 6.91 5.97 7.93
C LEU A 873 7.61 5.71 6.59
N LEU A 874 8.95 5.82 6.59
CA LEU A 874 9.79 5.60 5.41
C LEU A 874 9.81 4.10 5.03
N PRO A 875 10.15 3.75 3.77
CA PRO A 875 10.29 2.35 3.33
C PRO A 875 11.26 1.52 4.19
N THR A 876 12.23 2.19 4.82
CA THR A 876 13.25 1.63 5.73
C THR A 876 12.71 1.29 7.13
N GLY A 877 11.43 1.55 7.40
CA GLY A 877 10.84 1.48 8.74
C GLY A 877 11.21 2.64 9.67
N ALA A 878 12.06 3.57 9.22
CA ALA A 878 12.35 4.79 9.96
C ALA A 878 11.12 5.71 10.03
N VAL A 879 10.94 6.41 11.15
CA VAL A 879 9.84 7.36 11.35
C VAL A 879 10.40 8.79 11.36
N ASP A 880 9.89 9.62 10.46
CA ASP A 880 10.06 11.07 10.44
C ASP A 880 8.75 11.76 10.86
N VAL A 881 8.83 12.93 11.49
CA VAL A 881 7.67 13.66 12.00
C VAL A 881 7.84 15.17 11.84
N GLY A 882 6.72 15.88 11.69
CA GLY A 882 6.74 17.34 11.68
C GLY A 882 5.34 17.95 11.67
N THR A 883 5.29 19.24 11.37
CA THR A 883 4.05 20.02 11.35
C THR A 883 4.01 20.90 10.09
N ILE A 884 2.83 21.00 9.50
CA ILE A 884 2.49 21.91 8.40
C ILE A 884 1.69 23.06 9.01
N VAL A 885 2.14 24.29 8.75
CA VAL A 885 1.36 25.50 9.03
C VAL A 885 0.44 25.72 7.83
N LEU A 886 -0.86 25.52 8.05
CA LEU A 886 -1.87 25.38 7.01
C LEU A 886 -2.71 26.67 6.92
N PRO A 887 -2.72 27.40 5.79
CA PRO A 887 -3.51 28.62 5.65
C PRO A 887 -5.02 28.39 5.81
N ALA A 888 -5.69 29.31 6.50
CA ALA A 888 -7.15 29.32 6.65
C ALA A 888 -7.89 29.64 5.34
N ASP A 889 -7.21 30.25 4.35
CA ASP A 889 -7.76 30.57 3.03
C ASP A 889 -7.86 29.37 2.06
N GLY A 890 -7.54 28.17 2.53
CA GLY A 890 -7.57 26.93 1.75
C GLY A 890 -6.41 26.75 0.76
N THR A 891 -5.43 27.64 0.72
CA THR A 891 -4.22 27.48 -0.11
C THR A 891 -3.49 26.18 0.24
N PRO A 892 -3.28 25.24 -0.71
CA PRO A 892 -2.56 24.00 -0.44
C PRO A 892 -1.09 24.25 -0.08
N VAL A 893 -0.65 23.72 1.07
CA VAL A 893 0.73 23.84 1.56
C VAL A 893 1.32 22.47 1.88
N GLY A 894 2.56 22.24 1.45
CA GLY A 894 3.31 21.02 1.75
C GLY A 894 4.29 21.21 2.92
N PRO A 895 4.81 20.11 3.50
CA PRO A 895 5.80 20.20 4.56
C PRO A 895 7.10 20.85 4.07
N LEU A 896 7.75 21.62 4.95
CA LEU A 896 9.03 22.27 4.68
C LEU A 896 10.18 21.64 5.50
N ASP A 897 11.40 21.84 5.05
CA ASP A 897 12.63 21.55 5.80
C ASP A 897 13.11 22.76 6.62
N ASP A 898 14.19 22.57 7.40
CA ASP A 898 14.80 23.61 8.24
C ASP A 898 15.34 24.82 7.44
N ALA A 899 15.47 24.70 6.12
CA ALA A 899 15.88 25.78 5.21
C ALA A 899 14.68 26.48 4.53
N GLY A 900 13.45 26.01 4.76
CA GLY A 900 12.23 26.53 4.14
C GLY A 900 12.00 26.03 2.70
N ALA A 901 12.69 24.98 2.26
CA ALA A 901 12.43 24.31 0.99
C ALA A 901 11.38 23.18 1.18
N PRO A 902 10.68 22.75 0.13
CA PRO A 902 9.75 21.62 0.23
C PRO A 902 10.46 20.35 0.72
N ARG A 903 10.01 19.81 1.85
CA ARG A 903 10.49 18.54 2.39
C ARG A 903 10.05 17.43 1.45
N THR A 904 10.98 16.56 1.09
CA THR A 904 10.70 15.42 0.22
C THR A 904 11.04 14.11 0.92
N PHE A 905 10.26 13.07 0.67
CA PHE A 905 10.37 11.75 1.27
C PHE A 905 10.65 10.71 0.18
N PRO A 906 11.36 9.60 0.47
CA PRO A 906 11.53 8.50 -0.47
C PRO A 906 10.19 7.98 -1.00
N VAL A 907 10.14 7.58 -2.28
CA VAL A 907 8.98 6.87 -2.84
C VAL A 907 8.68 5.62 -2.00
N GLY A 908 7.40 5.38 -1.70
CA GLY A 908 6.93 4.34 -0.78
C GLY A 908 6.79 4.79 0.68
N THR A 909 7.17 6.02 1.04
CA THR A 909 6.91 6.56 2.39
C THR A 909 5.39 6.68 2.63
N ARG A 910 4.88 6.07 3.71
CA ARG A 910 3.49 6.25 4.14
C ARG A 910 3.37 7.47 5.06
N ILE A 911 2.45 8.37 4.75
CA ILE A 911 2.10 9.56 5.54
C ILE A 911 0.77 9.30 6.26
N VAL A 912 0.71 9.66 7.54
CA VAL A 912 -0.54 9.75 8.32
C VAL A 912 -0.62 11.15 8.92
N LEU A 913 -1.77 11.81 8.77
CA LEU A 913 -2.01 13.17 9.23
C LEU A 913 -2.89 13.21 10.49
N ALA A 914 -2.68 14.26 11.29
CA ALA A 914 -3.56 14.63 12.39
C ALA A 914 -3.51 16.16 12.57
N GLU A 915 -4.66 16.82 12.56
CA GLU A 915 -4.78 18.23 12.93
C GLU A 915 -4.65 18.36 14.45
N ALA A 916 -3.86 19.33 14.91
CA ALA A 916 -3.87 19.71 16.31
C ALA A 916 -5.22 20.40 16.60
N PRO A 917 -5.93 20.07 17.69
CA PRO A 917 -7.21 20.69 18.00
C PRO A 917 -7.10 22.23 17.89
N PRO A 918 -7.94 22.88 17.07
CA PRO A 918 -7.90 24.33 16.92
C PRO A 918 -8.23 25.00 18.25
N ASP A 919 -7.55 26.11 18.54
CA ASP A 919 -7.80 26.91 19.73
C ASP A 919 -9.20 27.53 19.62
N GLU A 920 -10.05 27.37 20.64
CA GLU A 920 -11.42 27.88 20.69
C GLU A 920 -11.43 29.41 20.47
N ALA A 921 -10.41 30.13 20.95
CA ALA A 921 -10.24 31.57 20.74
C ALA A 921 -9.93 31.98 19.27
N THR A 922 -9.86 31.03 18.34
CA THR A 922 -9.81 31.30 16.90
C THR A 922 -11.18 31.53 16.27
N LEU A 923 -12.25 31.11 16.94
CA LEU A 923 -13.62 31.41 16.57
C LEU A 923 -14.08 32.76 17.17
N PRO A 924 -15.16 33.36 16.64
CA PRO A 924 -15.98 34.30 17.38
C PRO A 924 -16.59 33.62 18.64
N ASP A 925 -16.85 34.39 19.70
CA ASP A 925 -17.36 33.88 21.00
C ASP A 925 -18.71 33.14 20.90
N ASP A 926 -19.44 33.26 19.77
CA ASP A 926 -20.71 32.61 19.49
C ASP A 926 -20.59 31.27 18.71
N TYR A 927 -19.40 30.79 18.36
CA TYR A 927 -19.21 29.50 17.65
C TYR A 927 -18.39 28.49 18.49
N ASP A 928 -18.60 27.18 18.29
CA ASP A 928 -17.68 26.12 18.75
C ASP A 928 -17.26 25.21 17.60
N TRP A 929 -16.09 24.56 17.72
CA TRP A 929 -15.59 23.61 16.72
C TRP A 929 -16.26 22.24 16.86
N ALA A 930 -16.96 21.81 15.81
CA ALA A 930 -17.33 20.42 15.58
C ALA A 930 -16.15 19.64 14.95
N ARG A 931 -16.39 18.36 14.60
CA ARG A 931 -15.33 17.40 14.27
C ARG A 931 -14.69 17.68 12.90
N PRO A 932 -13.37 17.43 12.75
CA PRO A 932 -12.71 17.55 11.46
C PRO A 932 -12.90 16.31 10.57
N THR A 933 -13.22 16.51 9.29
CA THR A 933 -13.29 15.48 8.25
C THR A 933 -12.07 15.58 7.31
N TRP A 934 -11.70 14.47 6.66
CA TRP A 934 -10.47 14.37 5.85
C TRP A 934 -10.76 13.71 4.50
N SER A 935 -10.37 14.35 3.39
CA SER A 935 -10.61 13.85 2.04
C SER A 935 -9.35 13.93 1.15
N PRO A 936 -9.01 12.90 0.34
CA PRO A 936 -9.73 11.64 0.14
C PRO A 936 -9.55 10.62 1.29
N SER A 937 -8.55 10.81 2.15
CA SER A 937 -8.45 10.24 3.50
C SER A 937 -7.42 11.07 4.29
N ARG A 938 -7.22 10.78 5.58
CA ARG A 938 -6.14 11.37 6.39
C ARG A 938 -4.74 10.75 6.16
N SER A 939 -4.60 9.79 5.24
CA SER A 939 -3.34 9.10 4.98
C SER A 939 -3.07 8.90 3.48
N LEU A 940 -1.79 8.78 3.10
CA LEU A 940 -1.38 8.51 1.72
C LEU A 940 -0.02 7.80 1.68
N THR A 941 0.35 7.29 0.50
CA THR A 941 1.72 6.80 0.22
C THR A 941 2.35 7.68 -0.86
N ILE A 942 3.61 8.08 -0.66
CA ILE A 942 4.36 8.90 -1.61
C ILE A 942 4.71 8.07 -2.84
N ALA A 943 3.99 8.29 -3.95
CA ALA A 943 4.24 7.64 -5.24
C ALA A 943 5.40 8.31 -6.01
N ALA A 944 5.84 7.68 -7.10
CA ALA A 944 6.83 8.23 -8.04
C ALA A 944 6.23 9.25 -9.05
N THR A 945 5.04 9.77 -8.77
CA THR A 945 4.26 10.61 -9.68
C THR A 945 4.81 12.04 -9.79
N GLN A 946 4.68 12.65 -10.98
CA GLN A 946 4.97 14.09 -11.15
C GLN A 946 3.94 15.01 -10.49
N GLN A 947 2.75 14.47 -10.19
CA GLN A 947 1.67 15.18 -9.52
C GLN A 947 1.83 15.03 -8.01
N ILE A 948 1.73 16.15 -7.28
CA ILE A 948 1.76 16.20 -5.81
C ILE A 948 0.33 15.93 -5.32
N PRO A 949 0.08 14.92 -4.47
CA PRO A 949 -1.24 14.68 -3.89
C PRO A 949 -1.59 15.74 -2.85
N THR A 950 -2.85 16.16 -2.82
CA THR A 950 -3.41 17.10 -1.84
C THR A 950 -4.49 16.43 -1.02
N ILE A 951 -4.39 16.51 0.30
CA ILE A 951 -5.46 16.14 1.24
C ILE A 951 -6.16 17.43 1.70
N VAL A 952 -7.49 17.43 1.74
CA VAL A 952 -8.30 18.48 2.34
C VAL A 952 -8.69 18.05 3.75
N VAL A 953 -8.61 18.98 4.71
CA VAL A 953 -9.18 18.79 6.06
C VAL A 953 -10.18 19.90 6.37
N THR A 954 -11.46 19.56 6.46
CA THR A 954 -12.52 20.48 6.85
C THR A 954 -12.62 20.55 8.37
N ASN A 955 -12.67 21.76 8.95
CA ASN A 955 -13.26 21.92 10.30
C ASN A 955 -14.70 22.42 10.14
N SER A 956 -15.64 21.75 10.79
CA SER A 956 -17.00 22.27 10.96
C SER A 956 -17.07 23.16 12.20
N ALA A 957 -17.78 24.28 12.12
CA ALA A 957 -18.11 25.11 13.28
C ALA A 957 -19.64 25.21 13.44
N VAL A 958 -20.11 25.15 14.67
CA VAL A 958 -21.54 25.25 15.04
C VAL A 958 -21.77 26.62 15.66
N GLN A 959 -22.82 27.33 15.23
CA GLN A 959 -23.17 28.63 15.83
C GLN A 959 -24.17 28.46 16.98
N TYR A 960 -23.95 29.21 18.05
CA TYR A 960 -24.76 29.26 19.27
C TYR A 960 -25.16 30.70 19.61
N ALA A 961 -26.05 30.89 20.59
CA ALA A 961 -26.26 32.17 21.26
C ALA A 961 -26.55 31.95 22.76
N MET A 962 -26.21 32.93 23.59
CA MET A 962 -26.71 33.01 24.97
C MET A 962 -28.09 33.67 24.99
N VAL A 963 -28.90 33.33 25.99
CA VAL A 963 -30.20 33.97 26.24
C VAL A 963 -30.22 34.52 27.66
N SER A 964 -30.89 35.65 27.88
CA SER A 964 -31.06 36.22 29.22
C SER A 964 -32.51 36.58 29.46
N LEU A 965 -32.92 36.41 30.72
CA LEU A 965 -34.26 36.74 31.20
C LEU A 965 -34.13 37.74 32.36
N THR A 966 -34.67 38.94 32.17
CA THR A 966 -34.73 39.99 33.20
C THR A 966 -36.14 40.10 33.75
N LYS A 967 -36.30 39.91 35.07
CA LYS A 967 -37.59 40.03 35.75
C LYS A 967 -37.83 41.46 36.22
N THR A 968 -38.97 42.06 35.86
CA THR A 968 -39.37 43.40 36.35
C THR A 968 -40.79 43.40 36.91
N VAL A 969 -41.15 44.49 37.59
CA VAL A 969 -42.49 44.79 38.08
C VAL A 969 -42.77 46.27 37.79
N ASP A 970 -43.96 46.57 37.26
CA ASP A 970 -44.44 47.94 36.93
C ASP A 970 -44.47 48.87 38.16
N ASP A 971 -44.61 50.19 37.96
CA ASP A 971 -44.51 51.33 38.92
C ASP A 971 -45.33 51.20 40.23
N ALA A 972 -46.20 50.19 40.35
CA ALA A 972 -46.86 49.78 41.60
C ALA A 972 -45.98 48.88 42.50
N ALA A 973 -44.71 48.67 42.16
CA ALA A 973 -43.75 47.81 42.86
C ALA A 973 -43.61 48.08 44.37
N ASP A 974 -43.89 49.29 44.86
CA ASP A 974 -43.94 49.65 46.30
C ASP A 974 -44.88 48.75 47.16
N LEU A 975 -45.79 47.97 46.53
CA LEU A 975 -46.65 47.00 47.20
C LEU A 975 -46.01 45.59 47.34
N VAL A 976 -44.99 45.31 46.54
CA VAL A 976 -44.25 44.04 46.48
C VAL A 976 -43.00 44.17 47.36
N ALA A 977 -42.59 43.10 48.06
CA ALA A 977 -41.33 43.14 48.82
C ALA A 977 -40.14 42.78 47.94
N ASP A 978 -38.97 43.38 48.22
CA ASP A 978 -37.70 43.15 47.49
C ASP A 978 -37.27 41.66 47.44
N ASP A 979 -37.82 40.81 48.32
CA ASP A 979 -37.56 39.37 48.41
C ASP A 979 -38.69 38.48 47.86
N VAL A 980 -39.65 39.04 47.12
CA VAL A 980 -40.67 38.25 46.41
C VAL A 980 -40.04 37.55 45.21
N ALA A 981 -40.01 36.22 45.29
CA ALA A 981 -39.63 35.32 44.22
C ALA A 981 -40.77 35.10 43.23
N PHE A 982 -40.42 35.04 41.95
CA PHE A 982 -41.25 34.68 40.82
C PHE A 982 -40.65 33.43 40.18
N ASP A 983 -41.45 32.39 39.99
CA ASP A 983 -41.03 31.16 39.32
C ASP A 983 -41.37 31.27 37.82
N ILE A 984 -40.48 30.78 36.95
CA ILE A 984 -40.64 30.72 35.50
C ILE A 984 -40.39 29.28 35.05
N ALA A 985 -41.42 28.70 34.45
CA ALA A 985 -41.37 27.39 33.82
C ALA A 985 -40.92 27.58 32.36
N TRP A 986 -39.91 26.83 31.92
CA TRP A 986 -39.36 26.97 30.56
C TRP A 986 -38.95 25.64 29.95
N TRP A 987 -38.84 25.64 28.62
CA TRP A 987 -38.50 24.50 27.78
C TRP A 987 -37.43 24.91 26.78
N LEU A 988 -36.55 23.98 26.46
CA LEU A 988 -35.62 24.04 25.33
C LEU A 988 -35.97 22.87 24.42
N ASP A 989 -36.34 23.13 23.16
CA ASP A 989 -36.71 22.13 22.16
C ASP A 989 -37.76 21.11 22.71
N ASP A 990 -38.79 21.67 23.38
CA ASP A 990 -39.86 21.02 24.18
C ASP A 990 -39.41 20.06 25.30
N GLU A 991 -38.12 19.93 25.60
CA GLU A 991 -37.68 19.35 26.87
C GLU A 991 -37.89 20.37 28.02
N ARG A 992 -38.69 19.99 29.03
CA ARG A 992 -38.93 20.82 30.23
C ARG A 992 -37.66 20.95 31.05
N GLN A 993 -37.11 22.15 31.07
CA GLN A 993 -35.92 22.50 31.82
C GLN A 993 -36.24 22.82 33.29
N PRO A 994 -35.23 22.83 34.18
CA PRO A 994 -35.42 23.20 35.59
C PRO A 994 -35.92 24.65 35.73
N ASP A 995 -37.02 24.84 36.47
CA ASP A 995 -37.68 26.13 36.69
C ASP A 995 -36.71 27.19 37.24
N LEU A 996 -36.80 28.40 36.71
CA LEU A 996 -36.01 29.56 37.13
C LEU A 996 -36.77 30.33 38.20
N THR A 997 -36.15 30.61 39.34
CA THR A 997 -36.75 31.44 40.40
C THR A 997 -35.99 32.77 40.47
N LEU A 998 -36.66 33.89 40.18
CA LEU A 998 -36.05 35.23 40.09
C LEU A 998 -36.76 36.24 41.00
N VAL A 999 -36.05 37.24 41.53
CA VAL A 999 -36.66 38.42 42.19
C VAL A 999 -36.78 39.61 41.23
N ALA A 1000 -37.58 40.62 41.60
CA ALA A 1000 -37.73 41.82 40.79
C ALA A 1000 -36.40 42.59 40.65
N GLY A 1001 -35.99 42.89 39.42
CA GLY A 1001 -34.70 43.50 39.08
C GLY A 1001 -33.55 42.51 38.90
N GLU A 1002 -33.80 41.20 38.98
CA GLU A 1002 -32.81 40.17 38.70
C GLU A 1002 -32.77 39.82 37.20
N THR A 1003 -31.55 39.57 36.70
CA THR A 1003 -31.29 39.04 35.36
C THR A 1003 -30.53 37.72 35.50
N VAL A 1004 -31.06 36.66 34.90
CA VAL A 1004 -30.33 35.41 34.68
C VAL A 1004 -29.89 35.32 33.21
N ALA A 1005 -28.75 34.68 32.97
CA ALA A 1005 -28.29 34.31 31.63
C ALA A 1005 -28.10 32.79 31.57
N SER A 1006 -28.41 32.20 30.42
CA SER A 1006 -28.22 30.78 30.13
C SER A 1006 -26.77 30.48 29.76
N ASP A 1007 -26.46 29.18 29.67
CA ASP A 1007 -25.36 28.70 28.82
C ASP A 1007 -25.70 28.93 27.33
N ARG A 1008 -24.79 28.56 26.43
CA ARG A 1008 -24.95 28.72 24.97
C ARG A 1008 -25.84 27.63 24.37
N PHE A 1009 -26.85 28.01 23.58
CA PHE A 1009 -27.73 27.10 22.83
C PHE A 1009 -27.51 27.23 21.32
N PRO A 1010 -27.62 26.16 20.50
CA PRO A 1010 -27.46 26.24 19.05
C PRO A 1010 -28.41 27.27 18.40
N VAL A 1011 -27.92 28.04 17.42
CA VAL A 1011 -28.77 28.95 16.65
C VAL A 1011 -29.77 28.13 15.84
N GLY A 1012 -31.05 28.35 16.10
CA GLY A 1012 -32.19 27.60 15.55
C GLY A 1012 -32.97 26.81 16.60
N SER A 1013 -32.41 26.54 17.79
CA SER A 1013 -33.15 25.94 18.91
C SER A 1013 -34.36 26.78 19.33
N ILE A 1014 -35.36 26.12 19.91
CA ILE A 1014 -36.63 26.71 20.33
C ILE A 1014 -36.64 26.86 21.85
N ILE A 1015 -36.89 28.07 22.36
CA ILE A 1015 -37.21 28.28 23.79
C ILE A 1015 -38.70 28.59 23.93
N GLU A 1016 -39.36 27.91 24.86
CA GLU A 1016 -40.70 28.30 25.33
C GLU A 1016 -40.66 28.64 26.83
N ALA A 1017 -41.48 29.59 27.28
CA ALA A 1017 -41.56 29.96 28.70
C ALA A 1017 -42.94 30.46 29.14
N GLU A 1018 -43.33 30.15 30.38
CA GLU A 1018 -44.52 30.68 31.06
C GLU A 1018 -44.16 31.15 32.48
N GLU A 1019 -44.83 32.20 32.95
CA GLU A 1019 -44.81 32.62 34.36
C GLU A 1019 -46.13 32.19 35.01
N PRO A 1020 -46.13 31.17 35.89
CA PRO A 1020 -47.31 30.84 36.69
C PRO A 1020 -47.75 32.05 37.53
N ARG A 1021 -49.07 32.32 37.56
CA ARG A 1021 -49.66 33.49 38.24
C ARG A 1021 -49.05 33.68 39.66
N PRO A 1022 -48.37 34.81 39.93
CA PRO A 1022 -47.75 35.04 41.24
C PRO A 1022 -48.76 35.11 42.39
N ALA A 1023 -48.28 34.91 43.62
CA ALA A 1023 -49.11 34.98 44.82
C ALA A 1023 -49.78 36.36 44.96
N ASP A 1024 -51.05 36.39 45.37
CA ASP A 1024 -51.82 37.64 45.48
C ASP A 1024 -51.23 38.58 46.55
N VAL A 1025 -50.99 39.84 46.17
CA VAL A 1025 -50.35 40.87 47.01
C VAL A 1025 -51.43 41.73 47.70
N PRO A 1026 -51.41 41.92 49.04
CA PRO A 1026 -52.45 42.69 49.74
C PRO A 1026 -52.55 44.15 49.28
N GLY A 1027 -53.63 44.48 48.56
CA GLY A 1027 -53.88 45.84 48.06
C GLY A 1027 -53.48 46.07 46.60
N GLY A 1028 -53.17 45.00 45.84
CA GLY A 1028 -53.01 45.08 44.38
C GLY A 1028 -53.40 43.78 43.67
N THR A 1029 -53.97 43.93 42.48
CA THR A 1029 -54.38 42.84 41.61
C THR A 1029 -53.42 42.67 40.44
N TRP A 1030 -52.77 41.50 40.32
CA TRP A 1030 -51.94 41.13 39.17
C TRP A 1030 -52.77 41.08 37.87
N GLN A 1031 -52.23 41.72 36.83
CA GLN A 1031 -52.66 41.56 35.43
C GLN A 1031 -51.81 40.46 34.76
N ASP A 1032 -52.04 40.20 33.48
CA ASP A 1032 -51.20 39.29 32.69
C ASP A 1032 -49.78 39.89 32.51
N PRO A 1033 -48.71 39.07 32.55
CA PRO A 1033 -47.34 39.54 32.38
C PRO A 1033 -47.06 39.97 30.94
N VAL A 1034 -46.18 40.97 30.77
CA VAL A 1034 -45.71 41.42 29.46
C VAL A 1034 -44.30 40.89 29.24
N TRP A 1035 -44.15 40.08 28.20
CA TRP A 1035 -42.88 39.58 27.71
C TRP A 1035 -42.39 40.46 26.55
N THR A 1036 -41.12 40.84 26.53
CA THR A 1036 -40.51 41.54 25.38
C THR A 1036 -39.25 40.85 24.89
N LEU A 1037 -38.96 41.03 23.60
CA LEU A 1037 -37.72 40.63 22.94
C LEU A 1037 -37.23 41.80 22.09
N GLY A 1038 -36.04 42.34 22.39
CA GLY A 1038 -35.50 43.51 21.69
C GLY A 1038 -36.37 44.79 21.80
N GLY A 1039 -37.35 44.81 22.71
CA GLY A 1039 -38.35 45.89 22.85
C GLY A 1039 -39.65 45.68 22.06
N GLU A 1040 -39.79 44.59 21.30
CA GLU A 1040 -41.09 44.18 20.74
C GLU A 1040 -41.80 43.22 21.71
N VAL A 1041 -43.12 43.32 21.83
CA VAL A 1041 -43.91 42.50 22.77
C VAL A 1041 -44.13 41.11 22.17
N LEU A 1042 -43.67 40.07 22.87
CA LEU A 1042 -43.88 38.69 22.46
C LEU A 1042 -45.35 38.29 22.69
N PRO A 1043 -46.04 37.72 21.68
CA PRO A 1043 -47.38 37.20 21.86
C PRO A 1043 -47.37 35.95 22.75
N VAL A 1044 -48.04 36.02 23.90
CA VAL A 1044 -48.38 34.81 24.67
C VAL A 1044 -49.35 33.97 23.85
N GLN A 1045 -48.99 32.70 23.63
CA GLN A 1045 -49.71 31.78 22.77
C GLN A 1045 -50.88 31.11 23.52
N SER A 1046 -51.69 30.30 22.83
CA SER A 1046 -52.88 29.65 23.40
C SER A 1046 -52.60 28.70 24.57
N ASN A 1047 -51.42 28.08 24.63
CA ASN A 1047 -50.96 27.27 25.76
C ASN A 1047 -50.45 28.09 26.96
N GLY A 1048 -50.45 29.42 26.90
CA GLY A 1048 -49.99 30.31 27.99
C GLY A 1048 -48.47 30.58 27.98
N ARG A 1049 -47.72 29.95 27.07
CA ARG A 1049 -46.28 30.15 26.89
C ARG A 1049 -45.99 31.26 25.85
N ILE A 1050 -44.84 31.90 25.94
CA ILE A 1050 -44.17 32.55 24.80
C ILE A 1050 -43.33 31.53 24.02
N VAL A 1051 -42.92 31.90 22.81
CA VAL A 1051 -41.91 31.18 21.98
C VAL A 1051 -40.83 32.18 21.59
N VAL A 1052 -39.57 31.74 21.65
CA VAL A 1052 -38.39 32.51 21.21
C VAL A 1052 -37.46 31.58 20.42
N PRO A 1053 -37.31 31.76 19.09
CA PRO A 1053 -36.24 31.12 18.35
C PRO A 1053 -34.88 31.69 18.75
N VAL A 1054 -33.94 30.81 19.09
CA VAL A 1054 -32.54 31.17 19.34
C VAL A 1054 -31.94 31.64 18.01
N SER A 1055 -31.75 32.95 17.86
CA SER A 1055 -31.38 33.58 16.60
C SER A 1055 -30.01 34.27 16.66
N ALA A 1056 -29.27 34.24 15.54
CA ALA A 1056 -28.04 34.99 15.35
C ALA A 1056 -28.33 36.50 15.26
N SER A 1057 -28.59 37.13 16.40
CA SER A 1057 -28.99 38.54 16.54
C SER A 1057 -27.86 39.53 16.25
N GLY A 1058 -26.61 39.08 16.19
CA GLY A 1058 -25.43 39.94 16.17
C GLY A 1058 -25.16 40.65 17.50
N GLN A 1059 -25.80 40.20 18.59
CA GLN A 1059 -25.55 40.62 19.96
C GLN A 1059 -25.15 39.40 20.80
N ASP A 1060 -24.24 39.60 21.75
CA ASP A 1060 -23.65 38.58 22.62
C ASP A 1060 -24.70 37.78 23.44
N THR A 1061 -25.94 38.29 23.56
CA THR A 1061 -27.03 37.64 24.29
C THR A 1061 -28.39 38.09 23.75
N ILE A 1062 -29.32 37.14 23.57
CA ILE A 1062 -30.72 37.39 23.28
C ILE A 1062 -31.41 37.85 24.58
N ALA A 1063 -31.89 39.10 24.63
CA ALA A 1063 -32.47 39.68 25.84
C ALA A 1063 -34.00 39.59 25.83
N ILE A 1064 -34.53 38.80 26.77
CA ILE A 1064 -35.96 38.69 27.09
C ILE A 1064 -36.22 39.49 28.38
N GLU A 1065 -37.23 40.36 28.36
CA GLU A 1065 -37.73 41.05 29.57
C GLU A 1065 -39.10 40.52 29.95
N LEU A 1066 -39.35 40.39 31.25
CA LEU A 1066 -40.58 39.81 31.82
C LEU A 1066 -41.17 40.74 32.90
N GLU A 1067 -42.04 41.65 32.48
CA GLU A 1067 -42.68 42.64 33.33
C GLU A 1067 -43.98 42.13 33.95
N ASN A 1068 -44.02 42.08 35.28
CA ASN A 1068 -45.23 41.81 36.04
C ASN A 1068 -46.01 43.09 36.32
N ILE A 1069 -47.24 43.16 35.82
CA ILE A 1069 -48.08 44.34 35.93
C ILE A 1069 -49.01 44.23 37.15
N LEU A 1070 -48.70 44.97 38.21
CA LEU A 1070 -49.57 45.10 39.38
C LEU A 1070 -50.48 46.34 39.27
N ARG A 1071 -51.76 46.22 39.65
CA ARG A 1071 -52.70 47.36 39.69
C ARG A 1071 -53.24 47.53 41.11
N PRO A 1072 -52.98 48.66 41.79
CA PRO A 1072 -53.46 48.88 43.16
C PRO A 1072 -54.97 48.77 43.28
N ASP A 1073 -55.44 48.08 44.32
CA ASP A 1073 -56.87 47.90 44.59
C ASP A 1073 -57.49 49.25 45.00
N VAL A 1074 -58.42 49.76 44.19
CA VAL A 1074 -59.08 51.03 44.48
C VAL A 1074 -59.92 50.90 45.76
N PRO A 1075 -59.68 51.72 46.80
CA PRO A 1075 -60.38 51.56 48.07
C PRO A 1075 -61.87 51.88 47.91
N GLU A 1076 -62.72 50.86 48.07
CA GLU A 1076 -64.17 51.03 48.09
C GLU A 1076 -64.58 52.08 49.12
N THR A 1077 -65.23 53.15 48.65
CA THR A 1077 -65.77 54.18 49.52
C THR A 1077 -67.17 53.77 49.99
N PRO A 1078 -67.42 53.55 51.29
CA PRO A 1078 -68.74 53.10 51.76
C PRO A 1078 -69.83 54.15 51.43
N GLY A 1079 -70.83 53.74 50.64
CA GLY A 1079 -71.76 54.66 49.98
C GLY A 1079 -72.96 55.15 50.81
N GLU A 1080 -73.74 56.06 50.20
CA GLU A 1080 -75.05 56.49 50.68
C GLU A 1080 -76.20 55.84 49.87
N PRO A 1081 -77.30 55.39 50.50
CA PRO A 1081 -78.38 54.69 49.80
C PRO A 1081 -79.57 55.57 49.41
N GLY A 1082 -79.85 55.61 48.10
CA GLY A 1082 -81.21 55.77 47.53
C GLY A 1082 -81.74 57.20 47.32
N ASP A 1083 -82.46 57.37 46.20
CA ASP A 1083 -83.91 57.53 46.30
C ASP A 1083 -84.62 56.94 45.06
N ASP A 1084 -85.90 56.61 45.18
CA ASP A 1084 -86.76 56.07 44.11
C ASP A 1084 -87.72 57.15 43.59
N THR A 1085 -87.68 57.45 42.28
CA THR A 1085 -88.85 57.97 41.55
C THR A 1085 -88.75 57.66 40.05
N GLY A 1086 -89.77 56.98 39.53
CA GLY A 1086 -89.88 56.63 38.10
C GLY A 1086 -90.71 57.61 37.24
N SER A 1087 -91.32 57.08 36.18
CA SER A 1087 -92.00 57.76 35.05
C SER A 1087 -91.03 58.29 33.97
N GLY A 1088 -91.24 58.00 32.68
CA GLY A 1088 -92.31 57.18 32.06
C GLY A 1088 -92.16 57.09 30.54
N ASP A 1089 -93.13 56.47 29.86
CA ASP A 1089 -93.17 56.34 28.40
C ASP A 1089 -93.29 57.70 27.67
N ASP A 1090 -92.69 57.84 26.48
CA ASP A 1090 -93.45 57.77 25.21
C ASP A 1090 -92.48 57.65 24.01
N THR A 1091 -93.02 57.70 22.80
CA THR A 1091 -92.47 57.27 21.52
C THR A 1091 -92.20 58.43 20.56
N GLY A 1092 -91.24 58.21 19.64
CA GLY A 1092 -91.42 58.54 18.23
C GLY A 1092 -91.24 59.99 17.71
N SER A 1093 -90.18 60.15 16.89
CA SER A 1093 -90.05 61.10 15.75
C SER A 1093 -89.81 62.60 16.01
N GLY A 1094 -89.16 63.28 15.04
CA GLY A 1094 -89.28 64.74 14.88
C GLY A 1094 -88.00 65.56 14.61
N ASP A 1095 -87.34 65.34 13.47
CA ASP A 1095 -86.33 66.16 12.78
C ASP A 1095 -85.94 67.57 13.29
N ALA A 1096 -84.62 67.89 13.21
CA ALA A 1096 -84.15 69.01 12.36
C ALA A 1096 -82.63 69.01 12.06
N ALA A 1097 -82.29 69.26 10.79
CA ALA A 1097 -81.03 69.82 10.23
C ALA A 1097 -79.70 69.02 10.28
N GLY A 1098 -79.06 68.84 9.11
CA GLY A 1098 -77.61 68.46 9.03
C GLY A 1098 -77.16 67.51 7.90
N SER A 1099 -77.69 67.60 6.67
CA SER A 1099 -77.46 66.58 5.63
C SER A 1099 -76.14 66.69 4.83
N LEU A 1100 -75.35 65.60 4.84
CA LEU A 1100 -74.72 64.86 3.71
C LEU A 1100 -74.29 65.59 2.41
N PRO A 1101 -73.13 65.21 1.81
CA PRO A 1101 -73.16 64.16 0.77
C PRO A 1101 -71.95 63.19 0.76
N THR A 1102 -71.96 62.27 -0.22
CA THR A 1102 -71.05 61.11 -0.40
C THR A 1102 -70.12 61.24 -1.63
N THR A 1103 -69.32 60.17 -1.88
CA THR A 1103 -68.56 59.77 -3.11
C THR A 1103 -67.19 60.40 -3.41
N GLY A 1104 -66.13 59.62 -3.16
CA GLY A 1104 -65.30 58.96 -4.18
C GLY A 1104 -64.35 59.77 -5.10
N GLY A 1105 -63.10 59.31 -5.20
CA GLY A 1105 -62.13 59.77 -6.23
C GLY A 1105 -60.70 59.30 -5.95
N SER A 1106 -59.93 58.98 -6.99
CA SER A 1106 -58.50 58.61 -6.93
C SER A 1106 -57.61 59.69 -7.58
N LEU A 1107 -56.29 59.45 -7.60
CA LEU A 1107 -55.20 60.19 -8.28
C LEU A 1107 -54.46 61.29 -7.46
N SER A 1108 -53.15 61.10 -7.30
CA SER A 1108 -52.12 62.15 -7.18
C SER A 1108 -51.94 62.88 -8.55
N PRO A 1109 -51.25 64.06 -8.68
CA PRO A 1109 -49.77 64.12 -8.52
C PRO A 1109 -49.10 65.53 -8.31
N MET A 1110 -47.75 65.55 -8.37
CA MET A 1110 -46.82 66.67 -8.70
C MET A 1110 -46.53 67.78 -7.65
N LEU A 1111 -45.27 68.21 -7.39
CA LEU A 1111 -44.11 68.72 -8.20
C LEU A 1111 -44.25 70.21 -8.62
N PRO A 1112 -43.20 70.94 -9.12
CA PRO A 1112 -41.82 70.57 -9.55
C PRO A 1112 -40.72 71.16 -8.61
N ALA A 1113 -39.40 71.29 -8.89
CA ALA A 1113 -38.47 71.10 -10.04
C ALA A 1113 -37.00 71.08 -9.49
N ALA A 1114 -35.86 70.98 -10.20
CA ALA A 1114 -35.38 70.37 -11.47
C ALA A 1114 -33.91 70.88 -11.69
N GLY A 1115 -32.97 70.25 -12.41
CA GLY A 1115 -32.94 68.96 -13.13
C GLY A 1115 -31.73 68.89 -14.11
N ILE A 1116 -31.73 67.89 -15.01
CA ILE A 1116 -30.90 67.74 -16.26
C ILE A 1116 -29.40 67.38 -16.03
N LEU A 1117 -28.85 66.17 -16.28
CA LEU A 1117 -28.67 65.32 -17.51
C LEU A 1117 -27.58 65.81 -18.52
N PRO A 1118 -26.96 64.96 -19.40
CA PRO A 1118 -26.69 63.49 -19.35
C PRO A 1118 -25.36 62.99 -20.06
N LEU A 1119 -25.18 61.64 -20.16
CA LEU A 1119 -24.53 60.81 -21.22
C LEU A 1119 -23.11 60.15 -21.05
N LEU A 1120 -23.16 58.80 -21.09
CA LEU A 1120 -22.40 57.81 -21.90
C LEU A 1120 -20.88 57.50 -21.76
N LEU A 1121 -20.63 56.20 -21.53
CA LEU A 1121 -19.74 55.26 -22.25
C LEU A 1121 -18.20 55.50 -22.29
N GLY A 1122 -17.42 54.51 -21.84
CA GLY A 1122 -15.97 54.43 -22.07
C GLY A 1122 -15.31 53.27 -21.28
N ALA A 1123 -14.21 52.73 -21.78
CA ALA A 1123 -13.50 51.59 -21.19
C ALA A 1123 -11.98 51.82 -21.08
N ALA A 1124 -11.29 50.84 -20.47
CA ALA A 1124 -9.85 50.53 -20.55
C ALA A 1124 -8.85 51.12 -19.53
N LEU A 1125 -8.13 50.17 -18.91
CA LEU A 1125 -6.70 50.13 -18.53
C LEU A 1125 -6.02 51.32 -17.79
N ALA A 1126 -5.46 50.98 -16.61
CA ALA A 1126 -4.09 51.27 -16.13
C ALA A 1126 -3.59 52.76 -16.06
N ALA A 1127 -2.75 53.19 -15.09
CA ALA A 1127 -1.71 52.45 -14.38
C ALA A 1127 -1.08 53.24 -13.19
N ARG A 1128 -0.34 52.50 -12.35
CA ARG A 1128 0.93 52.89 -11.66
C ARG A 1128 0.97 53.97 -10.53
N ARG A 1129 1.15 53.45 -9.31
CA ARG A 1129 2.43 53.37 -8.53
C ARG A 1129 3.02 54.64 -7.85
N ARG A 1130 3.52 54.43 -6.61
CA ARG A 1130 4.41 55.29 -5.76
C ARG A 1130 3.66 56.31 -4.86
N ARG A 1131 4.11 56.61 -3.62
CA ARG A 1131 5.20 56.03 -2.78
C ARG A 1131 5.03 56.49 -1.31
N ALA A 1132 5.25 55.59 -0.37
CA ALA A 1132 6.20 55.77 0.72
C ALA A 1132 6.96 54.44 0.83
#